data_AF-A0A097QX67-F1
#
_entry.id   AF-A0A097QX67-F1
#
_cell.length_a   1.000
_cell.length_b   1.000
_cell.length_c   1.000
_cell.angle_alpha   90.00
_cell.angle_beta   90.00
_cell.angle_gamma   90.00
#
_symmetry.space_group_name_H-M   'P 1'
#
loop_
_entity.id
_entity.type
_entity.pdbx_description
1 polymer ?
#
loop_
_entity_poly.entity_id
_entity_poly.type
_entity_poly.pdbx_seq_one_letter_code
_entity_poly.pdbx_strand_id
1 'polypeptide(L)'
;MTQQTFLVEIGTEELPPKALRSLAESFAANFTAELDNADLAHGEVTWFAAPRRLALKVAALHESQPDREIEKRGPAIAQAFDAEGKPTKAAEGWARGCGITVDQAERLTSDKGEWLLFRAHQKGQSAQQLLPTLVTNALGKLPIPKLMRWGDNDTQFVRPVHTVTLLLGSEVIPATILGVQSDRVIRGHRFMGEQQFTIDNAEQYPQILMERGKVIADYATRKAIIKRDAELAAQKIGGIADMSESLLEEVTSLVEWPVVLTAKFEEKFLAVPAEALVYTMKGDQKYFPVYDAAGKLLPNFIFVTNIESKDPQQIISGNEKVVRPRLADAEFFFKTDRKQRLEDNLPRLETVLFQQQLGTLRDKTNRIEALSGWVAEQIGADVNLATRAGLLSKCDLMTNMVFEFTDTQGVMGMHYARHDGENEEVAVALNEQYQPRFAGDALPDSLVACSVAIADKMDTLAGIFGIGQHPKGDKDPFALRRAALGVLRIIVEKKLPLDLVTLTEEAARLYGQKLTNANVVDDVVEFMLGRFRAWYQEEGHSVDTIQAVLARRPTKPADFDARVKAVSHFRTLPEAAALAAANKRVSNILAKSTEVLGDHVHASVLKEAAEIKLATHLVVLRDKLEPLFAEGRYQEALSELAALREPVDNFFEQVMVMADDEQVRINRLTLLSKLRDLFLQVADISVLQ
;
A
#
# COMPACT_ATOMS: atom_id res chain seq x y z
N MET A 1 30.47 -10.63 -30.36
CA MET A 1 30.52 -10.78 -28.90
C MET A 1 29.88 -12.11 -28.58
N THR A 2 30.63 -13.00 -27.95
CA THR A 2 30.11 -14.29 -27.45
C THR A 2 29.18 -14.01 -26.27
N GLN A 3 28.02 -14.67 -26.28
CA GLN A 3 27.00 -14.56 -25.25
C GLN A 3 26.88 -15.90 -24.53
N GLN A 4 26.79 -15.87 -23.21
CA GLN A 4 26.69 -17.06 -22.37
C GLN A 4 25.54 -16.91 -21.38
N THR A 5 25.09 -18.03 -20.84
CA THR A 5 24.11 -18.02 -19.75
C THR A 5 24.83 -18.00 -18.42
N PHE A 6 24.47 -17.06 -17.56
CA PHE A 6 24.98 -16.99 -16.18
C PHE A 6 24.00 -17.61 -15.21
N LEU A 7 24.50 -18.41 -14.27
CA LEU A 7 23.74 -18.99 -13.17
C LEU A 7 24.38 -18.58 -11.84
N VAL A 8 23.54 -18.11 -10.92
CA VAL A 8 23.88 -18.02 -9.50
C VAL A 8 22.84 -18.79 -8.68
N GLU A 9 23.28 -19.71 -7.82
CA GLU A 9 22.44 -20.34 -6.79
C GLU A 9 23.08 -20.14 -5.41
N ILE A 10 22.28 -19.68 -4.45
CA ILE A 10 22.60 -19.62 -3.03
C ILE A 10 21.78 -20.71 -2.33
N GLY A 11 22.43 -21.81 -1.98
CA GLY A 11 21.82 -22.92 -1.24
C GLY A 11 21.91 -22.69 0.27
N THR A 12 20.79 -22.77 0.98
CA THR A 12 20.67 -22.38 2.39
C THR A 12 19.96 -23.44 3.23
N GLU A 13 19.85 -23.19 4.53
CA GLU A 13 18.76 -23.77 5.33
C GLU A 13 17.39 -23.16 4.94
N GLU A 14 16.31 -23.69 5.54
CA GLU A 14 14.93 -23.28 5.26
C GLU A 14 14.67 -21.78 5.46
N LEU A 15 14.44 -21.10 4.34
CA LEU A 15 14.10 -19.70 4.20
C LEU A 15 12.68 -19.44 4.74
N PRO A 16 12.40 -18.24 5.30
CA PRO A 16 11.07 -17.91 5.79
C PRO A 16 10.01 -17.98 4.67
N PRO A 17 8.98 -18.82 4.79
CA PRO A 17 8.07 -19.13 3.67
C PRO A 17 7.26 -17.92 3.20
N LYS A 18 6.90 -17.03 4.14
CA LYS A 18 6.19 -15.78 3.85
C LYS A 18 7.02 -14.73 3.11
N ALA A 19 8.35 -14.85 3.12
CA ALA A 19 9.26 -13.88 2.48
C ALA A 19 9.97 -14.45 1.24
N LEU A 20 9.91 -15.76 1.00
CA LEU A 20 10.70 -16.44 -0.03
C LEU A 20 10.51 -15.82 -1.42
N ARG A 21 9.26 -15.65 -1.86
CA ARG A 21 8.95 -15.06 -3.17
C ARG A 21 9.46 -13.62 -3.29
N SER A 22 9.16 -12.78 -2.30
CA SER A 22 9.64 -11.39 -2.31
C SER A 22 11.16 -11.28 -2.30
N LEU A 23 11.87 -12.20 -1.62
CA LEU A 23 13.33 -12.24 -1.62
C LEU A 23 13.87 -12.64 -2.99
N ALA A 24 13.25 -13.60 -3.67
CA ALA A 24 13.66 -14.04 -5.00
C ALA A 24 13.42 -12.95 -6.07
N GLU A 25 12.24 -12.32 -6.06
CA GLU A 25 11.91 -11.21 -6.95
C GLU A 25 12.84 -10.00 -6.70
N SER A 26 13.11 -9.67 -5.43
CA SER A 26 14.04 -8.61 -5.07
C SER A 26 15.48 -8.93 -5.49
N PHE A 27 15.91 -10.19 -5.37
CA PHE A 27 17.25 -10.60 -5.82
C PHE A 27 17.39 -10.39 -7.33
N ALA A 28 16.39 -10.79 -8.11
CA ALA A 28 16.36 -10.60 -9.56
C ALA A 28 16.38 -9.12 -9.96
N ALA A 29 15.50 -8.31 -9.34
CA ALA A 29 15.42 -6.89 -9.62
C ALA A 29 16.72 -6.16 -9.25
N ASN A 30 17.28 -6.45 -8.07
CA ASN A 30 18.54 -5.87 -7.64
C ASN A 30 19.70 -6.28 -8.56
N PHE A 31 19.76 -7.56 -8.96
CA PHE A 31 20.83 -8.04 -9.84
C PHE A 31 20.72 -7.47 -11.26
N THR A 32 19.50 -7.33 -11.78
CA THR A 32 19.24 -6.64 -13.06
C THR A 32 19.76 -5.20 -13.00
N ALA A 33 19.42 -4.46 -11.95
CA ALA A 33 19.93 -3.10 -11.76
C ALA A 33 21.48 -3.06 -11.63
N GLU A 34 22.11 -4.05 -11.00
CA GLU A 34 23.58 -4.14 -10.95
C GLU A 34 24.19 -4.39 -12.34
N LEU A 35 23.59 -5.24 -13.17
CA LEU A 35 24.03 -5.47 -14.56
C LEU A 35 23.88 -4.21 -15.42
N ASP A 36 22.74 -3.53 -15.32
CA ASP A 36 22.46 -2.26 -16.01
C ASP A 36 23.45 -1.17 -15.60
N ASN A 37 23.69 -0.98 -14.30
CA ASN A 37 24.65 0.00 -13.79
C ASN A 37 26.09 -0.32 -14.19
N ALA A 38 26.38 -1.59 -14.45
CA ALA A 38 27.66 -2.04 -14.97
C ALA A 38 27.73 -1.95 -16.50
N ASP A 39 26.72 -1.47 -17.22
CA ASP A 39 26.67 -1.47 -18.68
C ASP A 39 26.98 -2.86 -19.29
N LEU A 40 26.66 -3.94 -18.58
CA LEU A 40 26.94 -5.30 -19.02
C LEU A 40 25.70 -5.87 -19.72
N ALA A 41 25.70 -5.82 -21.05
CA ALA A 41 24.54 -6.23 -21.85
C ALA A 41 24.11 -7.67 -21.55
N HIS A 42 22.81 -7.86 -21.32
CA HIS A 42 22.21 -9.12 -20.91
C HIS A 42 20.82 -9.32 -21.54
N GLY A 43 20.36 -10.57 -21.55
CA GLY A 43 19.00 -10.95 -21.89
C GLY A 43 18.11 -11.03 -20.65
N GLU A 44 17.11 -11.91 -20.69
CA GLU A 44 16.17 -12.10 -19.58
C GLU A 44 16.86 -12.59 -18.29
N VAL A 45 16.47 -12.00 -17.15
CA VAL A 45 16.85 -12.45 -15.80
C VAL A 45 15.69 -13.22 -15.20
N THR A 46 15.79 -14.54 -15.17
CA THR A 46 14.77 -15.43 -14.59
C THR A 46 15.17 -15.83 -13.17
N TRP A 47 14.24 -15.81 -12.23
CA TRP A 47 14.48 -16.21 -10.85
C TRP A 47 13.86 -17.56 -10.51
N PHE A 48 14.49 -18.25 -9.57
CA PHE A 48 14.07 -19.54 -9.05
C PHE A 48 14.16 -19.53 -7.53
N ALA A 49 13.24 -20.23 -6.87
CA ALA A 49 13.18 -20.26 -5.42
C ALA A 49 12.55 -21.54 -4.89
N ALA A 50 13.15 -22.09 -3.85
CA ALA A 50 12.61 -23.20 -3.08
C ALA A 50 12.95 -22.99 -1.60
N PRO A 51 12.34 -23.74 -0.66
CA PRO A 51 12.59 -23.56 0.77
C PRO A 51 14.06 -23.39 1.15
N ARG A 52 14.98 -24.05 0.43
CA ARG A 52 16.42 -24.08 0.74
C ARG A 52 17.30 -23.41 -0.33
N ARG A 53 16.74 -22.57 -1.21
CA ARG A 53 17.53 -21.91 -2.27
C ARG A 53 16.92 -20.61 -2.80
N LEU A 54 17.82 -19.72 -3.21
CA LEU A 54 17.54 -18.60 -4.12
C LEU A 54 18.47 -18.71 -5.32
N ALA A 55 17.94 -18.61 -6.54
CA ALA A 55 18.78 -18.66 -7.73
C ALA A 55 18.29 -17.71 -8.82
N LEU A 56 19.21 -17.30 -9.70
CA LEU A 56 18.95 -16.51 -10.88
C LEU A 56 19.65 -17.14 -12.09
N LYS A 57 18.98 -17.12 -13.25
CA LYS A 57 19.58 -17.42 -14.54
C LYS A 57 19.47 -16.19 -15.44
N VAL A 58 20.58 -15.77 -16.02
CA VAL A 58 20.63 -14.64 -16.95
C VAL A 58 20.96 -15.17 -18.34
N ALA A 59 20.03 -15.02 -19.26
CA ALA A 59 20.22 -15.42 -20.65
C ALA A 59 21.10 -14.40 -21.39
N ALA A 60 21.82 -14.87 -22.41
CA ALA A 60 22.54 -14.03 -23.38
C ALA A 60 23.46 -12.94 -22.78
N LEU A 61 24.10 -13.23 -21.65
CA LEU A 61 25.01 -12.31 -20.98
C LEU A 61 26.29 -12.15 -21.81
N HIS A 62 26.67 -10.90 -22.08
CA HIS A 62 27.93 -10.61 -22.77
C HIS A 62 29.13 -10.93 -21.88
N GLU A 63 30.21 -11.43 -22.46
CA GLU A 63 31.42 -11.82 -21.72
C GLU A 63 32.24 -10.62 -21.20
N SER A 64 31.96 -9.40 -21.66
CA SER A 64 32.62 -8.18 -21.19
C SER A 64 31.76 -6.94 -21.40
N GLN A 65 32.05 -5.89 -20.62
CA GLN A 65 31.57 -4.54 -20.92
C GLN A 65 32.11 -4.04 -22.27
N PRO A 66 31.40 -3.13 -22.95
CA PRO A 66 31.98 -2.39 -24.06
C PRO A 66 33.12 -1.50 -23.56
N ASP A 67 34.11 -1.26 -24.42
CA ASP A 67 35.11 -0.24 -24.18
C ASP A 67 34.43 1.14 -24.19
N ARG A 68 34.84 2.03 -23.28
CA ARG A 68 34.25 3.37 -23.15
C ARG A 68 35.30 4.46 -23.15
N GLU A 69 34.99 5.56 -23.79
CA GLU A 69 35.77 6.79 -23.68
C GLU A 69 35.26 7.61 -22.50
N ILE A 70 36.12 7.84 -21.50
CA ILE A 70 35.83 8.71 -20.37
C ILE A 70 36.44 10.08 -20.64
N GLU A 71 35.58 11.09 -20.71
CA GLU A 71 35.98 12.48 -20.77
C GLU A 71 36.32 13.00 -19.36
N LYS A 72 37.61 13.27 -19.11
CA LYS A 72 38.05 13.99 -17.92
C LYS A 72 38.24 15.45 -18.30
N ARG A 73 37.47 16.36 -17.70
CA ARG A 73 37.64 17.81 -17.90
C ARG A 73 38.66 18.36 -16.91
N GLY A 74 39.57 19.16 -17.42
CA GLY A 74 40.58 19.88 -16.66
C GLY A 74 40.20 21.34 -16.41
N PRO A 75 41.14 22.15 -15.90
CA PRO A 75 40.94 23.58 -15.71
C PRO A 75 40.57 24.30 -17.01
N ALA A 76 39.87 25.44 -16.88
CA ALA A 76 39.62 26.33 -18.02
C ALA A 76 40.96 26.81 -18.61
N ILE A 77 41.05 26.99 -19.93
CA ILE A 77 42.28 27.41 -20.62
C ILE A 77 42.83 28.71 -20.02
N ALA A 78 41.96 29.65 -19.66
CA ALA A 78 42.33 30.91 -18.99
C ALA A 78 43.00 30.73 -17.61
N GLN A 79 42.84 29.56 -16.99
CA GLN A 79 43.45 29.19 -15.70
C GLN A 79 44.51 28.09 -15.85
N ALA A 80 44.56 27.44 -17.01
CA ALA A 80 45.48 26.36 -17.31
C ALA A 80 46.87 26.85 -17.72
N PHE A 81 46.98 28.10 -18.20
CA PHE A 81 48.24 28.72 -18.61
C PHE A 81 48.43 30.09 -17.93
N ASP A 82 49.66 30.42 -17.55
CA ASP A 82 50.03 31.73 -17.00
C ASP A 82 50.23 32.79 -18.10
N ALA A 83 50.59 34.02 -17.69
CA ALA A 83 50.76 35.15 -18.61
C ALA A 83 51.90 34.95 -19.62
N GLU A 84 52.85 34.07 -19.31
CA GLU A 84 53.97 33.67 -20.15
C GLU A 84 53.67 32.43 -21.02
N GLY A 85 52.43 31.91 -20.96
CA GLY A 85 51.97 30.77 -21.74
C GLY A 85 52.44 29.40 -21.22
N LYS A 86 52.94 29.32 -19.98
CA LYS A 86 53.37 28.06 -19.35
C LYS A 86 52.21 27.42 -18.58
N PRO A 87 52.12 26.07 -18.54
CA PRO A 87 51.11 25.38 -17.76
C PRO A 87 51.16 25.74 -16.28
N THR A 88 50.00 26.02 -15.69
CA THR A 88 49.91 26.27 -14.24
C THR A 88 50.01 24.95 -13.47
N LYS A 89 50.37 25.03 -12.17
CA LYS A 89 50.43 23.84 -11.30
C LYS A 89 49.12 23.05 -11.26
N ALA A 90 47.98 23.71 -11.46
CA ALA A 90 46.67 23.07 -11.53
C ALA A 90 46.51 22.23 -12.81
N ALA A 91 46.94 22.76 -13.96
CA ALA A 91 46.96 22.02 -15.23
C ALA A 91 47.94 20.84 -15.17
N GLU A 92 49.15 21.05 -14.64
CA GLU A 92 50.16 19.99 -14.48
C GLU A 92 49.71 18.88 -13.52
N GLY A 93 49.08 19.25 -12.40
CA GLY A 93 48.54 18.29 -11.43
C GLY A 93 47.40 17.46 -12.02
N TRP A 94 46.49 18.10 -12.76
CA TRP A 94 45.40 17.42 -13.45
C TRP A 94 45.90 16.48 -14.56
N ALA A 95 46.82 16.94 -15.41
CA ALA A 95 47.39 16.14 -16.50
C ALA A 95 48.13 14.91 -15.94
N ARG A 96 48.92 15.10 -14.87
CA ARG A 96 49.58 13.99 -14.16
C ARG A 96 48.58 12.99 -13.58
N GLY A 97 47.47 13.46 -13.01
CA GLY A 97 46.37 12.60 -12.54
C GLY A 97 45.63 11.85 -13.65
N CYS A 98 45.75 12.31 -14.90
CA CYS A 98 45.25 11.64 -16.10
C CYS A 98 46.29 10.74 -16.77
N GLY A 99 47.55 10.74 -16.32
CA GLY A 99 48.64 9.96 -16.91
C GLY A 99 49.20 10.56 -18.20
N ILE A 100 48.92 11.83 -18.48
CA ILE A 100 49.38 12.57 -19.67
C ILE A 100 50.18 13.82 -19.28
N THR A 101 50.86 14.43 -20.25
CA THR A 101 51.40 15.79 -20.11
C THR A 101 50.37 16.84 -20.57
N VAL A 102 50.53 18.10 -20.16
CA VAL A 102 49.54 19.16 -20.48
C VAL A 102 49.44 19.42 -21.99
N ASP A 103 50.52 19.24 -22.72
CA ASP A 103 50.60 19.34 -24.18
C ASP A 103 49.86 18.20 -24.92
N GLN A 104 49.58 17.09 -24.23
CA GLN A 104 48.81 15.96 -24.76
C GLN A 104 47.30 16.10 -24.51
N ALA A 105 46.86 17.17 -23.82
CA ALA A 105 45.45 17.40 -23.54
C ALA A 105 44.73 18.04 -24.74
N GLU A 106 43.54 17.55 -25.04
CA GLU A 106 42.62 18.15 -26.00
C GLU A 106 41.97 19.42 -25.41
N ARG A 107 41.29 20.19 -26.26
CA ARG A 107 40.50 21.37 -25.83
C ARG A 107 39.04 21.15 -26.10
N LEU A 108 38.20 21.46 -25.11
CA LEU A 108 36.76 21.45 -25.23
C LEU A 108 36.23 22.89 -25.21
N THR A 109 35.71 23.36 -26.33
CA THR A 109 35.04 24.66 -26.46
C THR A 109 33.55 24.48 -26.17
N SER A 110 32.99 25.27 -25.25
CA SER A 110 31.54 25.37 -25.04
C SER A 110 31.11 26.82 -24.82
N ASP A 111 29.82 27.09 -24.80
CA ASP A 111 29.24 28.44 -24.65
C ASP A 111 29.71 29.18 -23.37
N LYS A 112 30.29 28.44 -22.42
CA LYS A 112 30.78 28.96 -21.14
C LYS A 112 32.32 29.15 -21.09
N GLY A 113 33.06 28.86 -22.16
CA GLY A 113 34.53 28.99 -22.23
C GLY A 113 35.26 27.85 -22.95
N GLU A 114 36.57 27.76 -22.74
CA GLU A 114 37.43 26.70 -23.29
C GLU A 114 38.12 25.96 -22.13
N TRP A 115 38.15 24.63 -22.14
CA TRP A 115 38.76 23.80 -21.08
C TRP A 115 39.73 22.77 -21.65
N LEU A 116 40.69 22.35 -20.82
CA LEU A 116 41.46 21.14 -21.11
C LEU A 116 40.56 19.90 -21.00
N LEU A 117 40.77 18.93 -21.89
CA LEU A 117 40.02 17.68 -21.96
C LEU A 117 41.00 16.52 -22.14
N PHE A 118 40.75 15.41 -21.47
CA PHE A 118 41.41 14.15 -21.76
C PHE A 118 40.37 13.07 -21.98
N ARG A 119 40.40 12.42 -23.15
CA ARG A 119 39.59 11.24 -23.46
C ARG A 119 40.39 9.99 -23.11
N ALA A 120 40.07 9.41 -21.96
CA ALA A 120 40.68 8.15 -21.53
C ALA A 120 39.91 6.98 -22.15
N HIS A 121 40.57 6.16 -22.95
CA HIS A 121 39.99 4.88 -23.38
C HIS A 121 40.05 3.88 -22.22
N GLN A 122 38.90 3.63 -21.59
CA GLN A 122 38.78 2.62 -20.55
C GLN A 122 38.31 1.31 -21.19
N LYS A 123 39.20 0.32 -21.17
CA LYS A 123 38.87 -1.04 -21.59
C LYS A 123 37.78 -1.63 -20.69
N GLY A 124 36.76 -2.24 -21.29
CA GLY A 124 35.70 -2.92 -20.57
C GLY A 124 36.24 -4.07 -19.72
N GLN A 125 35.64 -4.30 -18.55
CA GLN A 125 35.99 -5.43 -17.70
C GLN A 125 35.26 -6.69 -18.16
N SER A 126 35.86 -7.86 -17.90
CA SER A 126 35.20 -9.14 -18.18
C SER A 126 34.04 -9.38 -17.21
N ALA A 127 32.99 -10.05 -17.68
CA ALA A 127 31.85 -10.43 -16.86
C ALA A 127 32.30 -11.27 -15.64
N GLN A 128 33.25 -12.18 -15.83
CA GLN A 128 33.82 -13.01 -14.77
C GLN A 128 34.40 -12.19 -13.60
N GLN A 129 34.98 -11.02 -13.87
CA GLN A 129 35.52 -10.13 -12.84
C GLN A 129 34.43 -9.30 -12.14
N LEU A 130 33.36 -8.96 -12.85
CA LEU A 130 32.28 -8.10 -12.35
C LEU A 130 31.27 -8.88 -11.51
N LEU A 131 30.84 -10.04 -12.02
CA LEU A 131 29.72 -10.83 -11.49
C LEU A 131 29.80 -11.11 -9.98
N PRO A 132 30.96 -11.45 -9.38
CA PRO A 132 31.03 -11.65 -7.92
C PRO A 132 30.59 -10.44 -7.10
N THR A 133 30.99 -9.24 -7.54
CA THR A 133 30.64 -7.98 -6.86
C THR A 133 29.17 -7.65 -7.06
N LEU A 134 28.65 -7.82 -8.28
CA LEU A 134 27.23 -7.58 -8.59
C LEU A 134 26.31 -8.50 -7.77
N VAL A 135 26.66 -9.80 -7.67
CA VAL A 135 25.92 -10.77 -6.84
C VAL A 135 25.94 -10.35 -5.37
N THR A 136 27.10 -9.96 -4.85
CA THR A 136 27.25 -9.53 -3.44
C THR A 136 26.41 -8.29 -3.15
N ASN A 137 26.45 -7.28 -4.03
CA ASN A 137 25.67 -6.06 -3.89
C ASN A 137 24.17 -6.34 -3.94
N ALA A 138 23.72 -7.17 -4.88
CA ALA A 138 22.32 -7.51 -5.05
C ALA A 138 21.75 -8.26 -3.82
N LEU A 139 22.52 -9.21 -3.27
CA LEU A 139 22.17 -9.92 -2.03
C LEU A 139 22.17 -8.99 -0.82
N GLY A 140 23.09 -8.03 -0.75
CA GLY A 140 23.17 -7.04 0.33
C GLY A 140 21.99 -6.07 0.39
N LYS A 141 21.27 -5.88 -0.72
CA LYS A 141 20.09 -5.01 -0.84
C LYS A 141 18.76 -5.72 -0.58
N LEU A 142 18.77 -6.99 -0.16
CA LEU A 142 17.53 -7.74 0.06
C LEU A 142 16.73 -7.17 1.25
N PRO A 143 15.38 -7.11 1.16
CA PRO A 143 14.52 -6.61 2.22
C PRO A 143 14.35 -7.65 3.33
N ILE A 144 15.43 -7.97 4.05
CA ILE A 144 15.44 -9.00 5.10
C ILE A 144 14.99 -8.36 6.42
N PRO A 145 13.84 -8.77 7.01
CA PRO A 145 13.32 -8.15 8.23
C PRO A 145 14.25 -8.29 9.45
N LYS A 146 14.98 -9.42 9.51
CA LYS A 146 15.91 -9.73 10.58
C LYS A 146 17.08 -10.55 10.05
N LEU A 147 18.25 -9.93 10.03
CA LEU A 147 19.49 -10.62 9.74
C LEU A 147 19.92 -11.47 10.94
N MET A 148 20.54 -12.60 10.64
CA MET A 148 21.06 -13.55 11.63
C MET A 148 22.57 -13.73 11.43
N ARG A 149 23.26 -14.05 12.53
CA ARG A 149 24.68 -14.40 12.57
C ARG A 149 24.83 -15.79 13.20
N TRP A 150 25.77 -16.59 12.72
CA TRP A 150 25.94 -17.98 13.19
C TRP A 150 27.39 -18.30 13.53
N GLY A 151 27.57 -18.97 14.68
CA GLY A 151 28.89 -19.27 15.23
C GLY A 151 29.72 -18.02 15.45
N ASP A 152 31.01 -18.10 15.12
CA ASP A 152 31.97 -17.01 15.28
C ASP A 152 32.17 -16.17 14.00
N ASN A 153 31.33 -16.38 12.97
CA ASN A 153 31.43 -15.66 11.70
C ASN A 153 30.70 -14.31 11.75
N ASP A 154 31.28 -13.26 11.17
CA ASP A 154 30.66 -11.94 11.06
C ASP A 154 29.69 -11.79 9.88
N THR A 155 29.61 -12.80 9.01
CA THR A 155 28.67 -12.79 7.87
C THR A 155 27.23 -12.90 8.34
N GLN A 156 26.37 -12.02 7.82
CA GLN A 156 24.95 -12.00 8.13
C GLN A 156 24.10 -12.33 6.90
N PHE A 157 23.08 -13.17 7.10
CA PHE A 157 22.07 -13.44 6.08
C PHE A 157 20.74 -13.83 6.75
N VAL A 158 19.71 -14.19 5.98
CA VAL A 158 18.43 -14.64 6.53
C VAL A 158 18.53 -16.05 7.14
N ARG A 159 19.35 -16.93 6.55
CA ARG A 159 19.62 -18.30 6.98
C ARG A 159 21.07 -18.71 6.67
N PRO A 160 21.64 -19.74 7.33
CA PRO A 160 22.96 -20.24 6.98
C PRO A 160 23.04 -20.63 5.51
N VAL A 161 24.11 -20.19 4.84
CA VAL A 161 24.44 -20.55 3.46
C VAL A 161 25.38 -21.75 3.48
N HIS A 162 25.11 -22.72 2.62
CA HIS A 162 25.86 -23.98 2.54
C HIS A 162 26.58 -24.16 1.22
N THR A 163 25.97 -23.74 0.12
CA THR A 163 26.53 -23.85 -1.21
C THR A 163 26.31 -22.55 -1.96
N VAL A 164 27.30 -22.19 -2.76
CA VAL A 164 27.20 -21.08 -3.69
C VAL A 164 27.65 -21.61 -5.05
N THR A 165 26.75 -21.60 -6.04
CA THR A 165 27.07 -22.00 -7.41
C THR A 165 27.11 -20.76 -8.29
N LEU A 166 28.25 -20.47 -8.92
CA LEU A 166 28.40 -19.40 -9.91
C LEU A 166 28.99 -19.96 -11.19
N LEU A 167 28.19 -20.00 -12.25
CA LEU A 167 28.60 -20.49 -13.57
C LEU A 167 28.34 -19.46 -14.66
N LEU A 168 29.28 -19.26 -15.57
CA LEU A 168 29.08 -18.59 -16.85
C LEU A 168 29.29 -19.61 -17.98
N GLY A 169 28.20 -20.06 -18.60
CA GLY A 169 28.23 -21.24 -19.46
C GLY A 169 28.68 -22.46 -18.65
N SER A 170 29.81 -23.06 -19.02
CA SER A 170 30.44 -24.18 -18.31
C SER A 170 31.49 -23.77 -17.28
N GLU A 171 31.89 -22.50 -17.26
CA GLU A 171 33.01 -22.02 -16.46
C GLU A 171 32.57 -21.60 -15.06
N VAL A 172 33.28 -22.07 -14.03
CA VAL A 172 33.09 -21.62 -12.65
C VAL A 172 33.71 -20.24 -12.49
N ILE A 173 32.98 -19.31 -11.90
CA ILE A 173 33.51 -18.00 -11.52
C ILE A 173 33.99 -18.09 -10.06
N PRO A 174 35.32 -18.05 -9.78
CA PRO A 174 35.83 -18.14 -8.43
C PRO A 174 35.46 -16.90 -7.61
N ALA A 175 34.69 -17.08 -6.55
CA ALA A 175 34.23 -16.03 -5.66
C ALA A 175 33.95 -16.56 -4.25
N THR A 176 34.02 -15.68 -3.26
CA THR A 176 33.48 -15.94 -1.92
C THR A 176 32.24 -15.08 -1.71
N ILE A 177 31.08 -15.71 -1.61
CA ILE A 177 29.79 -15.01 -1.42
C ILE A 177 29.21 -15.49 -0.10
N LEU A 178 28.83 -14.55 0.77
CA LEU A 178 28.28 -14.86 2.10
C LEU A 178 29.14 -15.87 2.88
N GLY A 179 30.46 -15.75 2.77
CA GLY A 179 31.43 -16.61 3.48
C GLY A 179 31.65 -18.00 2.87
N VAL A 180 31.02 -18.33 1.72
CA VAL A 180 31.12 -19.63 1.06
C VAL A 180 31.80 -19.48 -0.30
N GLN A 181 32.74 -20.38 -0.61
CA GLN A 181 33.39 -20.43 -1.93
C GLN A 181 32.41 -20.93 -3.00
N SER A 182 32.45 -20.30 -4.17
CA SER A 182 31.70 -20.71 -5.35
C SER A 182 32.20 -22.04 -5.91
N ASP A 183 31.30 -22.93 -6.30
CA ASP A 183 31.62 -24.21 -6.94
C ASP A 183 30.52 -24.58 -7.97
N ARG A 184 30.59 -25.77 -8.56
CA ARG A 184 29.58 -26.40 -9.43
C ARG A 184 28.56 -27.21 -8.63
N VAL A 185 28.72 -27.24 -7.31
CA VAL A 185 28.02 -28.14 -6.41
C VAL A 185 26.67 -27.55 -6.01
N ILE A 186 25.62 -28.29 -6.34
CA ILE A 186 24.25 -28.01 -5.93
C ILE A 186 23.71 -29.13 -5.04
N ARG A 187 22.70 -28.81 -4.24
CA ARG A 187 22.03 -29.76 -3.35
C ARG A 187 20.63 -30.09 -3.85
N GLY A 188 20.31 -31.38 -3.90
CA GLY A 188 18.96 -31.88 -4.18
C GLY A 188 18.08 -31.91 -2.93
N HIS A 189 16.97 -32.63 -3.02
CA HIS A 189 16.02 -32.81 -1.94
C HIS A 189 16.66 -33.58 -0.76
N ARG A 190 16.26 -33.29 0.48
CA ARG A 190 16.91 -33.85 1.69
C ARG A 190 16.77 -35.38 1.78
N PHE A 191 15.63 -35.89 1.31
CA PHE A 191 15.23 -37.29 1.48
C PHE A 191 15.02 -38.05 0.16
N MET A 192 15.04 -37.35 -0.97
CA MET A 192 14.70 -37.92 -2.28
C MET A 192 15.72 -37.47 -3.33
N GLY A 193 15.86 -38.24 -4.41
CA GLY A 193 16.82 -37.94 -5.46
C GLY A 193 18.28 -37.99 -4.97
N GLU A 194 19.17 -37.40 -5.75
CA GLU A 194 20.58 -37.22 -5.41
C GLU A 194 20.74 -36.02 -4.47
N GLN A 195 21.30 -36.24 -3.27
CA GLN A 195 21.41 -35.21 -2.23
C GLN A 195 22.37 -34.07 -2.61
N GLN A 196 23.44 -34.39 -3.32
CA GLN A 196 24.45 -33.43 -3.77
C GLN A 196 25.05 -33.92 -5.09
N PHE A 197 25.15 -33.03 -6.06
CA PHE A 197 25.71 -33.33 -7.37
C PHE A 197 26.23 -32.06 -8.04
N THR A 198 26.96 -32.22 -9.15
CA THR A 198 27.53 -31.10 -9.90
C THR A 198 26.69 -30.75 -11.11
N ILE A 199 26.66 -29.46 -11.42
CA ILE A 199 26.12 -28.92 -12.68
C ILE A 199 27.27 -28.67 -13.66
N ASP A 200 27.09 -29.07 -14.92
CA ASP A 200 28.14 -28.96 -15.94
C ASP A 200 28.09 -27.65 -16.72
N ASN A 201 26.88 -27.14 -16.93
CA ASN A 201 26.65 -25.89 -17.64
C ASN A 201 25.42 -25.19 -17.04
N ALA A 202 25.46 -23.86 -16.96
CA ALA A 202 24.39 -23.01 -16.43
C ALA A 202 23.01 -23.30 -17.05
N GLU A 203 22.94 -23.73 -18.32
CA GLU A 203 21.68 -24.05 -19.00
C GLU A 203 20.94 -25.27 -18.46
N GLN A 204 21.64 -26.17 -17.77
CA GLN A 204 21.01 -27.35 -17.16
C GLN A 204 20.07 -26.97 -16.01
N TYR A 205 20.17 -25.75 -15.49
CA TYR A 205 19.30 -25.23 -14.46
C TYR A 205 17.99 -24.65 -15.04
N PRO A 206 16.82 -24.95 -14.46
CA PRO A 206 16.59 -25.75 -13.24
C PRO A 206 16.35 -27.25 -13.50
N GLN A 207 16.31 -27.70 -14.77
CA GLN A 207 15.86 -29.05 -15.13
C GLN A 207 16.64 -30.17 -14.42
N ILE A 208 17.96 -30.02 -14.27
CA ILE A 208 18.80 -31.00 -13.59
C ILE A 208 18.42 -31.21 -12.11
N LEU A 209 17.92 -30.17 -11.43
CA LEU A 209 17.39 -30.27 -10.06
C LEU A 209 16.10 -31.08 -10.02
N MET A 210 15.23 -30.92 -11.00
CA MET A 210 13.98 -31.66 -11.08
C MET A 210 14.23 -33.15 -11.33
N GLU A 211 15.10 -33.47 -12.29
CA GLU A 211 15.35 -34.84 -12.75
C GLU A 211 16.17 -35.67 -11.75
N ARG A 212 17.31 -35.12 -11.29
CA ARG A 212 18.24 -35.83 -10.41
C ARG A 212 17.99 -35.51 -8.95
N GLY A 213 17.75 -34.24 -8.65
CA GLY A 213 17.62 -33.75 -7.28
C GLY A 213 16.23 -33.88 -6.66
N LYS A 214 15.18 -34.21 -7.43
CA LYS A 214 13.78 -34.16 -6.98
C LYS A 214 13.40 -32.80 -6.37
N VAL A 215 13.80 -31.71 -7.02
CA VAL A 215 13.46 -30.34 -6.61
C VAL A 215 12.88 -29.56 -7.79
N ILE A 216 11.66 -29.06 -7.63
CA ILE A 216 11.04 -28.14 -8.59
C ILE A 216 11.43 -26.72 -8.16
N ALA A 217 12.53 -26.18 -8.69
CA ALA A 217 13.02 -24.85 -8.31
C ALA A 217 12.21 -23.69 -8.91
N ASP A 218 11.54 -23.93 -10.04
CA ASP A 218 10.60 -22.99 -10.64
C ASP A 218 9.36 -22.82 -9.76
N TYR A 219 9.23 -21.63 -9.17
CA TYR A 219 8.22 -21.33 -8.17
C TYR A 219 6.80 -21.35 -8.77
N ALA A 220 6.63 -20.77 -9.96
CA ALA A 220 5.33 -20.68 -10.63
C ALA A 220 4.83 -22.07 -11.05
N THR A 221 5.73 -22.91 -11.58
CA THR A 221 5.46 -24.30 -11.93
C THR A 221 5.06 -25.10 -10.69
N ARG A 222 5.82 -24.98 -9.59
CA ARG A 222 5.51 -25.67 -8.32
C ARG A 222 4.15 -25.24 -7.78
N LYS A 223 3.85 -23.94 -7.79
CA LYS A 223 2.56 -23.39 -7.36
C LYS A 223 1.39 -23.93 -8.20
N ALA A 224 1.55 -23.96 -9.52
CA ALA A 224 0.53 -24.45 -10.45
C ALA A 224 0.22 -25.94 -10.21
N ILE A 225 1.25 -26.76 -9.94
CA ILE A 225 1.08 -28.17 -9.57
C ILE A 225 0.29 -28.31 -8.28
N ILE A 226 0.69 -27.60 -7.21
CA ILE A 226 0.00 -27.64 -5.91
C ILE A 226 -1.48 -27.27 -6.07
N LYS A 227 -1.75 -26.15 -6.75
CA LYS A 227 -3.12 -25.67 -6.99
C LYS A 227 -3.96 -26.73 -7.72
N ARG A 228 -3.48 -27.20 -8.87
CA ARG A 228 -4.17 -28.20 -9.69
C ARG A 228 -4.45 -29.48 -8.90
N ASP A 229 -3.46 -30.01 -8.18
CA ASP A 229 -3.61 -31.26 -7.45
C ASP A 229 -4.51 -31.10 -6.21
N ALA A 230 -4.50 -29.96 -5.54
CA ALA A 230 -5.42 -29.65 -4.45
C ALA A 230 -6.87 -29.49 -4.94
N GLU A 231 -7.09 -28.83 -6.07
CA GLU A 231 -8.42 -28.74 -6.72
C GLU A 231 -8.95 -30.15 -7.06
N LEU A 232 -8.11 -31.00 -7.67
CA LEU A 232 -8.49 -32.38 -7.99
C LEU A 232 -8.75 -33.22 -6.73
N ALA A 233 -7.97 -33.03 -5.67
CA ALA A 233 -8.17 -33.71 -4.39
C ALA A 233 -9.50 -33.32 -3.74
N ALA A 234 -9.87 -32.04 -3.80
CA ALA A 234 -11.16 -31.55 -3.28
C ALA A 234 -12.33 -32.09 -4.09
N GLN A 235 -12.24 -32.06 -5.42
CA GLN A 235 -13.28 -32.58 -6.31
C GLN A 235 -13.57 -34.07 -6.07
N LYS A 236 -12.53 -34.87 -5.80
CA LYS A 236 -12.68 -36.31 -5.48
C LYS A 236 -13.53 -36.59 -4.25
N ILE A 237 -13.59 -35.64 -3.31
CA ILE A 237 -14.41 -35.75 -2.10
C ILE A 237 -15.68 -34.89 -2.18
N GLY A 238 -16.02 -34.38 -3.37
CA GLY A 238 -17.23 -33.59 -3.61
C GLY A 238 -17.17 -32.17 -3.05
N GLY A 239 -15.98 -31.62 -2.82
CA GLY A 239 -15.79 -30.30 -2.22
C GLY A 239 -14.88 -29.38 -3.01
N ILE A 240 -14.70 -28.18 -2.46
CA ILE A 240 -13.89 -27.08 -2.99
C ILE A 240 -12.87 -26.73 -1.91
N ALA A 241 -11.57 -26.80 -2.25
CA ALA A 241 -10.51 -26.40 -1.34
C ALA A 241 -10.43 -24.88 -1.21
N ASP A 242 -10.43 -24.39 0.02
CA ASP A 242 -10.18 -22.99 0.33
C ASP A 242 -8.67 -22.72 0.31
N MET A 243 -8.21 -22.32 -0.88
CA MET A 243 -6.83 -21.98 -1.20
C MET A 243 -6.70 -20.47 -1.40
N SER A 244 -6.81 -19.70 -0.32
CA SER A 244 -6.51 -18.27 -0.37
C SER A 244 -5.10 -18.06 -0.94
N GLU A 245 -4.91 -17.08 -1.81
CA GLU A 245 -3.66 -16.84 -2.53
C GLU A 245 -2.45 -16.78 -1.57
N SER A 246 -2.58 -16.10 -0.44
CA SER A 246 -1.55 -16.02 0.60
C SER A 246 -1.15 -17.37 1.19
N LEU A 247 -2.10 -18.28 1.37
CA LEU A 247 -1.84 -19.62 1.90
C LEU A 247 -1.21 -20.51 0.85
N LEU A 248 -1.65 -20.40 -0.41
CA LEU A 248 -1.06 -21.12 -1.53
C LEU A 248 0.42 -20.71 -1.75
N GLU A 249 0.71 -19.42 -1.64
CA GLU A 249 2.09 -18.89 -1.64
C GLU A 249 2.90 -19.47 -0.46
N GLU A 250 2.37 -19.44 0.75
CA GLU A 250 3.07 -19.97 1.93
C GLU A 250 3.36 -21.48 1.78
N VAL A 251 2.37 -22.28 1.35
CA VAL A 251 2.52 -23.72 1.10
C VAL A 251 3.52 -24.00 -0.02
N THR A 252 3.50 -23.22 -1.11
CA THR A 252 4.47 -23.33 -2.21
C THR A 252 5.90 -23.07 -1.74
N SER A 253 6.08 -22.21 -0.74
CA SER A 253 7.37 -21.89 -0.14
C SER A 253 7.84 -22.88 0.91
N LEU A 254 7.01 -23.84 1.33
CA LEU A 254 7.34 -24.86 2.34
C LEU A 254 7.87 -26.18 1.76
N VAL A 255 7.67 -26.40 0.46
CA VAL A 255 8.03 -27.67 -0.19
C VAL A 255 8.91 -27.45 -1.43
N GLU A 256 9.81 -28.39 -1.69
CA GLU A 256 10.63 -28.48 -2.90
C GLU A 256 10.02 -29.46 -3.93
N TRP A 257 9.31 -30.48 -3.46
CA TRP A 257 8.63 -31.50 -4.25
C TRP A 257 7.22 -31.75 -3.70
N PRO A 258 6.19 -31.10 -4.25
CA PRO A 258 4.84 -31.15 -3.67
C PRO A 258 4.17 -32.49 -3.93
N VAL A 259 3.64 -33.10 -2.88
CA VAL A 259 2.71 -34.24 -2.94
C VAL A 259 1.46 -33.86 -2.17
N VAL A 260 0.32 -33.78 -2.87
CA VAL A 260 -0.96 -33.38 -2.29
C VAL A 260 -1.68 -34.61 -1.73
N LEU A 261 -2.12 -34.52 -0.47
CA LEU A 261 -2.85 -35.58 0.23
C LEU A 261 -4.12 -35.01 0.89
N THR A 262 -5.10 -35.89 1.09
CA THR A 262 -6.37 -35.57 1.74
C THR A 262 -6.47 -36.32 3.06
N ALA A 263 -6.86 -35.62 4.11
CA ALA A 263 -7.10 -36.16 5.44
C ALA A 263 -8.48 -35.74 5.94
N LYS A 264 -8.91 -36.33 7.07
CA LYS A 264 -10.19 -36.04 7.71
C LYS A 264 -10.06 -35.77 9.20
N PHE A 265 -11.06 -35.11 9.76
CA PHE A 265 -11.25 -34.98 11.20
C PHE A 265 -12.65 -35.44 11.59
N GLU A 266 -12.91 -35.63 12.88
CA GLU A 266 -14.23 -36.11 13.31
C GLU A 266 -15.34 -35.08 13.10
N GLU A 267 -16.47 -35.50 12.54
CA GLU A 267 -17.63 -34.65 12.23
C GLU A 267 -18.16 -33.85 13.43
N LYS A 268 -17.95 -34.34 14.66
CA LYS A 268 -18.35 -33.62 15.89
C LYS A 268 -17.76 -32.20 15.96
N PHE A 269 -16.59 -31.97 15.35
CA PHE A 269 -15.95 -30.66 15.37
C PHE A 269 -16.73 -29.63 14.53
N LEU A 270 -17.54 -30.07 13.56
CA LEU A 270 -18.38 -29.18 12.74
C LEU A 270 -19.50 -28.49 13.55
N ALA A 271 -19.67 -28.82 14.84
CA ALA A 271 -20.53 -28.09 15.76
C ALA A 271 -19.90 -26.78 16.28
N VAL A 272 -18.59 -26.61 16.09
CA VAL A 272 -17.85 -25.36 16.36
C VAL A 272 -17.95 -24.48 15.12
N PRO A 273 -18.04 -23.14 15.25
CA PRO A 273 -17.98 -22.23 14.12
C PRO A 273 -16.81 -22.53 13.19
N ALA A 274 -17.10 -22.57 11.89
CA ALA A 274 -16.14 -23.00 10.88
C ALA A 274 -14.89 -22.11 10.89
N GLU A 275 -15.04 -20.82 11.16
CA GLU A 275 -13.97 -19.82 11.18
C GLU A 275 -12.90 -20.15 12.23
N ALA A 276 -13.29 -20.68 13.40
CA ALA A 276 -12.35 -21.11 14.44
C ALA A 276 -11.56 -22.36 14.00
N LEU A 277 -12.23 -23.33 13.38
CA LEU A 277 -11.58 -24.55 12.86
C LEU A 277 -10.64 -24.22 11.70
N VAL A 278 -11.07 -23.33 10.80
CA VAL A 278 -10.32 -22.87 9.64
C VAL A 278 -9.08 -22.09 10.08
N TYR A 279 -9.19 -21.26 11.11
CA TYR A 279 -8.06 -20.55 11.69
C TYR A 279 -6.96 -21.54 12.13
N THR A 280 -7.32 -22.57 12.90
CA THR A 280 -6.39 -23.61 13.32
C THR A 280 -5.77 -24.35 12.12
N MET A 281 -6.59 -24.77 11.16
CA MET A 281 -6.12 -25.53 9.99
C MET A 281 -5.15 -24.72 9.11
N LYS A 282 -5.47 -23.45 8.83
CA LYS A 282 -4.67 -22.59 7.98
C LYS A 282 -3.47 -21.99 8.71
N GLY A 283 -3.69 -21.47 9.91
CA GLY A 283 -2.71 -20.72 10.70
C GLY A 283 -1.56 -21.62 11.16
N ASP A 284 -1.89 -22.71 11.84
CA ASP A 284 -0.89 -23.55 12.52
C ASP A 284 -0.35 -24.65 11.61
N GLN A 285 -1.20 -25.23 10.77
CA GLN A 285 -0.88 -26.45 10.03
C GLN A 285 -0.76 -26.28 8.51
N LYS A 286 -1.11 -25.10 7.97
CA LYS A 286 -1.03 -24.80 6.53
C LYS A 286 -1.86 -25.76 5.66
N TYR A 287 -3.00 -26.18 6.19
CA TYR A 287 -3.95 -27.02 5.48
C TYR A 287 -4.93 -26.16 4.69
N PHE A 288 -5.43 -26.69 3.58
CA PHE A 288 -6.56 -26.17 2.83
C PHE A 288 -7.85 -26.82 3.36
N PRO A 289 -8.71 -26.10 4.09
CA PRO A 289 -10.02 -26.60 4.46
C PRO A 289 -10.87 -26.87 3.22
N VAL A 290 -11.77 -27.84 3.29
CA VAL A 290 -12.65 -28.17 2.16
C VAL A 290 -14.08 -27.82 2.49
N TYR A 291 -14.77 -27.17 1.56
CA TYR A 291 -16.19 -26.80 1.67
C TYR A 291 -17.01 -27.55 0.65
N ASP A 292 -18.29 -27.77 0.92
CA ASP A 292 -19.24 -28.25 -0.09
C ASP A 292 -19.69 -27.12 -1.04
N ALA A 293 -20.52 -27.48 -2.03
CA ALA A 293 -21.08 -26.53 -2.98
C ALA A 293 -22.01 -25.47 -2.35
N ALA A 294 -22.49 -25.70 -1.12
CA ALA A 294 -23.32 -24.76 -0.36
C ALA A 294 -22.48 -23.86 0.57
N GLY A 295 -21.15 -23.98 0.55
CA GLY A 295 -20.25 -23.20 1.39
C GLY A 295 -20.13 -23.71 2.84
N LYS A 296 -20.58 -24.94 3.13
CA LYS A 296 -20.44 -25.54 4.45
C LYS A 296 -19.13 -26.32 4.54
N LEU A 297 -18.42 -26.16 5.66
CA LEU A 297 -17.17 -26.87 5.92
C LEU A 297 -17.41 -28.38 5.99
N LEU A 298 -16.65 -29.15 5.20
CA LEU A 298 -16.58 -30.60 5.24
C LEU A 298 -15.59 -31.07 6.31
N PRO A 299 -15.72 -32.29 6.86
CA PRO A 299 -14.78 -32.86 7.84
C PRO A 299 -13.45 -33.30 7.20
N ASN A 300 -12.96 -32.53 6.24
CA ASN A 300 -11.84 -32.85 5.37
C ASN A 300 -10.93 -31.64 5.20
N PHE A 301 -9.64 -31.91 5.05
CA PHE A 301 -8.64 -30.93 4.69
C PHE A 301 -7.61 -31.54 3.75
N ILE A 302 -7.01 -30.67 2.94
CA ILE A 302 -5.96 -31.04 2.01
C ILE A 302 -4.65 -30.42 2.50
N PHE A 303 -3.58 -31.17 2.42
CA PHE A 303 -2.26 -30.70 2.82
C PHE A 303 -1.21 -31.15 1.80
N VAL A 304 -0.08 -30.45 1.80
CA VAL A 304 1.02 -30.73 0.88
C VAL A 304 2.20 -31.23 1.69
N THR A 305 2.67 -32.42 1.36
CA THR A 305 3.90 -32.96 1.93
C THR A 305 5.05 -32.81 0.95
N ASN A 306 6.27 -32.74 1.48
CA ASN A 306 7.50 -32.60 0.70
C ASN A 306 8.15 -33.96 0.39
N ILE A 307 7.42 -35.06 0.52
CA ILE A 307 7.96 -36.41 0.32
C ILE A 307 6.97 -37.33 -0.40
N GLU A 308 7.48 -38.04 -1.40
CA GLU A 308 6.80 -39.14 -2.05
C GLU A 308 6.97 -40.41 -1.19
N SER A 309 6.06 -40.59 -0.22
CA SER A 309 6.11 -41.72 0.70
C SER A 309 5.69 -43.03 0.04
N LYS A 310 6.36 -44.13 0.43
CA LYS A 310 5.94 -45.50 0.08
C LYS A 310 4.67 -45.93 0.83
N ASP A 311 4.35 -45.27 1.94
CA ASP A 311 3.13 -45.46 2.71
C ASP A 311 2.50 -44.09 3.03
N PRO A 312 1.68 -43.54 2.12
CA PRO A 312 1.00 -42.26 2.34
C PRO A 312 -0.01 -42.27 3.50
N GLN A 313 -0.53 -43.44 3.90
CA GLN A 313 -1.52 -43.55 4.98
C GLN A 313 -0.92 -43.19 6.36
N GLN A 314 0.36 -43.47 6.58
CA GLN A 314 1.05 -43.01 7.79
C GLN A 314 1.13 -41.49 7.86
N ILE A 315 1.39 -40.82 6.72
CA ILE A 315 1.43 -39.36 6.68
C ILE A 315 0.03 -38.78 6.92
N ILE A 316 -1.00 -39.34 6.27
CA ILE A 316 -2.40 -38.93 6.46
C ILE A 316 -2.77 -39.06 7.95
N SER A 317 -2.66 -40.25 8.52
CA SER A 317 -3.02 -40.49 9.93
C SER A 317 -2.18 -39.68 10.92
N GLY A 318 -0.92 -39.36 10.58
CA GLY A 318 -0.07 -38.46 11.34
C GLY A 318 -0.65 -37.04 11.39
N ASN A 319 -1.04 -36.48 10.25
CA ASN A 319 -1.64 -35.14 10.17
C ASN A 319 -3.03 -35.10 10.85
N GLU A 320 -3.84 -36.15 10.72
CA GLU A 320 -5.11 -36.29 11.45
C GLU A 320 -4.89 -36.27 12.98
N LYS A 321 -3.85 -36.94 13.48
CA LYS A 321 -3.49 -36.92 14.91
C LYS A 321 -2.97 -35.57 15.37
N VAL A 322 -2.28 -34.82 14.52
CA VAL A 322 -1.72 -33.50 14.86
C VAL A 322 -2.80 -32.43 14.95
N VAL A 323 -3.78 -32.44 14.04
CA VAL A 323 -4.86 -31.43 14.03
C VAL A 323 -5.86 -31.64 15.16
N ARG A 324 -6.12 -32.90 15.53
CA ARG A 324 -7.19 -33.28 16.45
C ARG A 324 -7.13 -32.58 17.83
N PRO A 325 -5.99 -32.51 18.55
CA PRO A 325 -5.90 -31.78 19.81
C PRO A 325 -6.28 -30.31 19.66
N ARG A 326 -5.88 -29.66 18.57
CA ARG A 326 -6.19 -28.24 18.33
C ARG A 326 -7.67 -28.00 18.06
N LEU A 327 -8.32 -28.88 17.30
CA LEU A 327 -9.77 -28.82 17.10
C LEU A 327 -10.53 -29.13 18.41
N ALA A 328 -9.99 -30.02 19.25
CA ALA A 328 -10.54 -30.31 20.57
C ALA A 328 -10.43 -29.11 21.52
N ASP A 329 -9.34 -28.34 21.46
CA ASP A 329 -9.20 -27.09 22.21
C ASP A 329 -10.25 -26.07 21.75
N ALA A 330 -10.41 -25.84 20.44
CA ALA A 330 -11.46 -24.97 19.91
C ALA A 330 -12.87 -25.42 20.35
N GLU A 331 -13.17 -26.73 20.28
CA GLU A 331 -14.43 -27.29 20.78
C GLU A 331 -14.62 -27.03 22.29
N PHE A 332 -13.56 -27.21 23.07
CA PHE A 332 -13.59 -27.00 24.51
C PHE A 332 -13.85 -25.53 24.87
N PHE A 333 -13.15 -24.59 24.22
CA PHE A 333 -13.34 -23.16 24.45
C PHE A 333 -14.75 -22.73 24.04
N PHE A 334 -15.21 -23.14 22.86
CA PHE A 334 -16.55 -22.81 22.39
C PHE A 334 -17.65 -23.30 23.35
N LYS A 335 -17.54 -24.54 23.83
CA LYS A 335 -18.48 -25.10 24.82
C LYS A 335 -18.38 -24.43 26.17
N THR A 336 -17.20 -23.94 26.55
CA THR A 336 -16.99 -23.27 27.84
C THR A 336 -17.55 -21.87 27.80
N ASP A 337 -17.27 -21.11 26.75
CA ASP A 337 -17.75 -19.74 26.57
C ASP A 337 -19.29 -19.69 26.49
N ARG A 338 -19.93 -20.66 25.81
CA ARG A 338 -21.40 -20.79 25.72
C ARG A 338 -22.13 -21.08 27.04
N LYS A 339 -21.43 -21.30 28.15
CA LYS A 339 -22.06 -21.49 29.47
C LYS A 339 -22.55 -20.18 30.07
N GLN A 340 -22.08 -19.05 29.56
CA GLN A 340 -22.48 -17.70 29.95
C GLN A 340 -22.90 -16.93 28.70
N ARG A 341 -23.70 -15.87 28.88
CA ARG A 341 -24.07 -15.01 27.77
C ARG A 341 -22.89 -14.11 27.41
N LEU A 342 -22.80 -13.68 26.16
CA LEU A 342 -21.79 -12.74 25.68
C LEU A 342 -21.79 -11.46 26.53
N GLU A 343 -22.97 -10.95 26.87
CA GLU A 343 -23.18 -9.77 27.70
C GLU A 343 -22.61 -9.91 29.13
N ASP A 344 -22.53 -11.13 29.68
CA ASP A 344 -22.00 -11.39 31.02
C ASP A 344 -20.49 -11.05 31.10
N ASN A 345 -19.82 -10.86 29.96
CA ASN A 345 -18.44 -10.41 29.89
C ASN A 345 -18.25 -8.89 30.01
N LEU A 346 -19.31 -8.07 29.94
CA LEU A 346 -19.20 -6.60 30.02
C LEU A 346 -18.41 -6.11 31.25
N PRO A 347 -18.65 -6.62 32.48
CA PRO A 347 -17.90 -6.16 33.66
C PRO A 347 -16.41 -6.52 33.58
N ARG A 348 -16.05 -7.61 32.88
CA ARG A 348 -14.65 -8.05 32.74
C ARG A 348 -13.83 -7.08 31.89
N LEU A 349 -14.45 -6.30 31.01
CA LEU A 349 -13.78 -5.28 30.21
C LEU A 349 -13.14 -4.15 31.06
N GLU A 350 -13.54 -4.00 32.32
CA GLU A 350 -12.89 -3.07 33.27
C GLU A 350 -11.47 -3.50 33.62
N THR A 351 -11.14 -4.79 33.50
CA THR A 351 -9.82 -5.33 33.82
C THR A 351 -8.78 -5.07 32.72
N VAL A 352 -9.24 -4.68 31.53
CA VAL A 352 -8.38 -4.48 30.36
C VAL A 352 -8.17 -2.99 30.14
N LEU A 353 -6.92 -2.55 30.21
CA LEU A 353 -6.57 -1.17 29.92
C LEU A 353 -6.66 -0.93 28.40
N PHE A 354 -7.49 0.03 27.98
CA PHE A 354 -7.50 0.51 26.60
C PHE A 354 -6.30 1.44 26.38
N GLN A 355 -6.19 2.48 27.20
CA GLN A 355 -5.07 3.43 27.18
C GLN A 355 -4.99 4.15 28.54
N GLN A 356 -3.78 4.36 29.06
CA GLN A 356 -3.53 4.84 30.44
C GLN A 356 -4.31 6.11 30.85
N GLN A 357 -4.47 7.08 29.95
CA GLN A 357 -5.18 8.34 30.18
C GLN A 357 -6.67 8.27 29.80
N LEU A 358 -7.05 7.33 28.92
CA LEU A 358 -8.42 7.22 28.41
C LEU A 358 -9.28 6.21 29.20
N GLY A 359 -8.64 5.27 29.89
CA GLY A 359 -9.27 4.29 30.78
C GLY A 359 -9.28 2.87 30.22
N THR A 360 -10.32 2.14 30.59
CA THR A 360 -10.50 0.70 30.34
C THR A 360 -11.21 0.43 29.01
N LEU A 361 -11.22 -0.83 28.60
CA LEU A 361 -12.02 -1.29 27.46
C LEU A 361 -13.53 -1.17 27.74
N ARG A 362 -13.95 -1.26 29.01
CA ARG A 362 -15.33 -0.94 29.43
C ARG A 362 -15.67 0.52 29.16
N ASP A 363 -14.79 1.44 29.55
CA ASP A 363 -14.98 2.88 29.29
C ASP A 363 -15.12 3.15 27.78
N LYS A 364 -14.30 2.49 26.96
CA LYS A 364 -14.38 2.57 25.50
C LYS A 364 -15.70 2.02 24.97
N THR A 365 -16.12 0.86 25.44
CA THR A 365 -17.39 0.24 25.03
C THR A 365 -18.59 1.13 25.34
N ASN A 366 -18.63 1.78 26.51
CA ASN A 366 -19.71 2.73 26.84
C ASN A 366 -19.76 3.94 25.88
N ARG A 367 -18.61 4.42 25.42
CA ARG A 367 -18.55 5.50 24.43
C ARG A 367 -18.96 5.01 23.04
N ILE A 368 -18.56 3.80 22.66
CA ILE A 368 -19.01 3.17 21.39
C ILE A 368 -20.52 2.96 21.40
N GLU A 369 -21.10 2.47 22.48
CA GLU A 369 -22.55 2.33 22.66
C GLU A 369 -23.30 3.65 22.40
N ALA A 370 -22.88 4.73 23.07
CA ALA A 370 -23.50 6.04 22.92
C ALA A 370 -23.30 6.62 21.50
N LEU A 371 -22.07 6.57 20.99
CA LEU A 371 -21.71 7.12 19.68
C LEU A 371 -22.36 6.34 18.54
N SER A 372 -22.51 5.01 18.66
CA SER A 372 -23.21 4.19 17.67
C SER A 372 -24.69 4.57 17.58
N GLY A 373 -25.34 4.82 18.71
CA GLY A 373 -26.72 5.31 18.74
C GLY A 373 -26.86 6.68 18.08
N TRP A 374 -25.94 7.61 18.36
CA TRP A 374 -25.92 8.93 17.73
C TRP A 374 -25.70 8.84 16.21
N VAL A 375 -24.72 8.05 15.76
CA VAL A 375 -24.45 7.86 14.32
C VAL A 375 -25.66 7.24 13.63
N ALA A 376 -26.31 6.25 14.26
CA ALA A 376 -27.51 5.61 13.74
C ALA A 376 -28.64 6.62 13.48
N GLU A 377 -28.87 7.56 14.40
CA GLU A 377 -29.85 8.64 14.23
C GLU A 377 -29.51 9.51 13.01
N GLN A 378 -28.25 9.88 12.82
CA GLN A 378 -27.82 10.74 11.70
C GLN A 378 -27.96 10.06 10.33
N ILE A 379 -27.78 8.74 10.27
CA ILE A 379 -27.79 7.98 9.01
C ILE A 379 -29.10 7.22 8.74
N GLY A 380 -30.07 7.31 9.65
CA GLY A 380 -31.37 6.62 9.53
C GLY A 380 -31.33 5.11 9.79
N ALA A 381 -30.40 4.64 10.63
CA ALA A 381 -30.36 3.25 11.10
C ALA A 381 -31.27 3.05 12.33
N ASP A 382 -31.51 1.79 12.71
CA ASP A 382 -32.18 1.49 13.99
C ASP A 382 -31.24 1.82 15.17
N VAL A 383 -31.60 2.87 15.91
CA VAL A 383 -30.83 3.37 17.06
C VAL A 383 -30.70 2.32 18.16
N ASN A 384 -31.76 1.56 18.45
CA ASN A 384 -31.72 0.57 19.52
C ASN A 384 -30.79 -0.60 19.16
N LEU A 385 -30.83 -1.06 17.91
CA LEU A 385 -29.94 -2.11 17.43
C LEU A 385 -28.48 -1.63 17.40
N ALA A 386 -28.23 -0.41 16.94
CA ALA A 386 -26.88 0.16 16.92
C ALA A 386 -26.30 0.36 18.33
N THR A 387 -27.10 0.87 19.28
CA THR A 387 -26.71 0.98 20.68
C THR A 387 -26.45 -0.40 21.28
N ARG A 388 -27.33 -1.39 21.05
CA ARG A 388 -27.14 -2.77 21.55
C ARG A 388 -25.87 -3.41 20.99
N ALA A 389 -25.60 -3.25 19.70
CA ALA A 389 -24.38 -3.74 19.07
C ALA A 389 -23.13 -3.02 19.62
N GLY A 390 -23.19 -1.71 19.80
CA GLY A 390 -22.10 -0.93 20.41
C GLY A 390 -21.79 -1.36 21.85
N LEU A 391 -22.82 -1.69 22.65
CA LEU A 391 -22.64 -2.24 23.99
C LEU A 391 -21.92 -3.60 23.97
N LEU A 392 -22.30 -4.51 23.08
CA LEU A 392 -21.73 -5.86 23.01
C LEU A 392 -20.40 -5.93 22.24
N SER A 393 -19.99 -4.84 21.59
CA SER A 393 -18.95 -4.83 20.55
C SER A 393 -17.61 -5.42 21.00
N LYS A 394 -17.23 -5.27 22.27
CA LYS A 394 -15.92 -5.74 22.77
C LYS A 394 -16.00 -6.93 23.73
N CYS A 395 -17.20 -7.49 23.95
CA CYS A 395 -17.41 -8.57 24.91
C CYS A 395 -16.67 -9.87 24.57
N ASP A 396 -16.55 -10.16 23.28
CA ASP A 396 -15.94 -11.39 22.80
C ASP A 396 -14.44 -11.46 23.09
N LEU A 397 -13.77 -10.32 23.25
CA LEU A 397 -12.37 -10.23 23.66
C LEU A 397 -12.09 -10.89 25.02
N MET A 398 -13.12 -11.13 25.85
CA MET A 398 -13.04 -11.80 27.15
C MET A 398 -13.37 -13.29 27.11
N THR A 399 -13.67 -13.82 25.93
CA THR A 399 -13.95 -15.24 25.73
C THR A 399 -12.66 -16.04 25.62
N ASN A 400 -12.68 -17.31 26.05
CA ASN A 400 -11.49 -18.15 25.95
C ASN A 400 -11.12 -18.41 24.49
N MET A 401 -12.12 -18.53 23.61
CA MET A 401 -11.91 -18.71 22.18
C MET A 401 -11.08 -17.55 21.58
N VAL A 402 -11.44 -16.30 21.85
CA VAL A 402 -10.70 -15.14 21.31
C VAL A 402 -9.35 -14.98 22.00
N PHE A 403 -9.23 -15.35 23.27
CA PHE A 403 -7.93 -15.34 23.95
C PHE A 403 -6.92 -16.30 23.31
N GLU A 404 -7.34 -17.51 22.96
CA GLU A 404 -6.48 -18.49 22.26
C GLU A 404 -6.31 -18.14 20.77
N PHE A 405 -7.40 -17.68 20.12
CA PHE A 405 -7.46 -17.43 18.69
C PHE A 405 -7.87 -15.97 18.41
N THR A 406 -6.94 -15.04 18.65
CA THR A 406 -7.18 -13.59 18.59
C THR A 406 -7.75 -13.08 17.27
N ASP A 407 -7.47 -13.77 16.16
CA ASP A 407 -7.95 -13.40 14.82
C ASP A 407 -9.44 -13.74 14.61
N THR A 408 -10.05 -14.45 15.56
CA THR A 408 -11.49 -14.77 15.57
C THR A 408 -12.35 -13.72 16.27
N GLN A 409 -11.74 -12.63 16.76
CA GLN A 409 -12.47 -11.48 17.30
C GLN A 409 -13.48 -10.92 16.28
N GLY A 410 -14.60 -10.38 16.78
CA GLY A 410 -15.78 -9.99 16.03
C GLY A 410 -16.60 -11.18 15.54
N VAL A 411 -15.97 -12.12 14.83
CA VAL A 411 -16.62 -13.33 14.28
C VAL A 411 -17.21 -14.19 15.41
N MET A 412 -16.43 -14.44 16.45
CA MET A 412 -16.94 -15.18 17.61
C MET A 412 -17.98 -14.40 18.38
N GLY A 413 -17.83 -13.07 18.49
CA GLY A 413 -18.87 -12.20 19.04
C GLY A 413 -20.21 -12.37 18.32
N MET A 414 -20.22 -12.38 16.99
CA MET A 414 -21.41 -12.65 16.17
C MET A 414 -22.02 -14.03 16.48
N HIS A 415 -21.21 -15.09 16.51
CA HIS A 415 -21.72 -16.45 16.79
C HIS A 415 -22.28 -16.59 18.21
N TYR A 416 -21.65 -15.96 19.20
CA TYR A 416 -22.16 -15.94 20.57
C TYR A 416 -23.43 -15.10 20.71
N ALA A 417 -23.50 -13.93 20.06
CA ALA A 417 -24.72 -13.11 20.04
C ALA A 417 -25.91 -13.85 19.40
N ARG A 418 -25.70 -14.54 18.27
CA ARG A 418 -26.72 -15.41 17.64
C ARG A 418 -27.15 -16.53 18.57
N HIS A 419 -26.21 -17.19 19.23
CA HIS A 419 -26.51 -18.25 20.19
C HIS A 419 -27.37 -17.74 21.35
N ASP A 420 -27.11 -16.52 21.81
CA ASP A 420 -27.83 -15.90 22.94
C ASP A 420 -29.17 -15.27 22.54
N GLY A 421 -29.55 -15.34 21.26
CA GLY A 421 -30.82 -14.86 20.74
C GLY A 421 -30.86 -13.35 20.45
N GLU A 422 -29.71 -12.70 20.28
CA GLU A 422 -29.65 -11.31 19.82
C GLU A 422 -30.20 -11.17 18.39
N ASN A 423 -30.62 -9.95 18.03
CA ASN A 423 -31.05 -9.64 16.67
C ASN A 423 -29.91 -9.90 15.66
N GLU A 424 -30.24 -10.36 14.46
CA GLU A 424 -29.25 -10.67 13.42
C GLU A 424 -28.40 -9.46 13.02
N GLU A 425 -28.98 -8.25 12.93
CA GLU A 425 -28.21 -7.03 12.63
C GLU A 425 -27.23 -6.68 13.76
N VAL A 426 -27.60 -6.96 15.01
CA VAL A 426 -26.70 -6.78 16.16
C VAL A 426 -25.54 -7.75 16.06
N ALA A 427 -25.82 -9.04 15.83
CA ALA A 427 -24.79 -10.07 15.73
C ALA A 427 -23.82 -9.78 14.57
N VAL A 428 -24.33 -9.47 13.38
CA VAL A 428 -23.51 -9.12 12.21
C VAL A 428 -22.65 -7.88 12.47
N ALA A 429 -23.21 -6.85 13.12
CA ALA A 429 -22.45 -5.66 13.48
C ALA A 429 -21.26 -5.96 14.41
N LEU A 430 -21.32 -6.98 15.27
CA LEU A 430 -20.17 -7.40 16.09
C LEU A 430 -19.01 -7.93 15.25
N ASN A 431 -19.30 -8.60 14.13
CA ASN A 431 -18.25 -9.02 13.19
C ASN A 431 -17.73 -7.82 12.38
N GLU A 432 -18.65 -7.04 11.82
CA GLU A 432 -18.35 -5.99 10.85
C GLU A 432 -17.79 -4.70 11.46
N GLN A 433 -17.87 -4.49 12.78
CA GLN A 433 -17.32 -3.29 13.44
C GLN A 433 -15.84 -3.00 13.09
N TYR A 434 -15.07 -4.05 12.79
CA TYR A 434 -13.65 -3.93 12.45
C TYR A 434 -13.41 -3.56 10.99
N GLN A 435 -14.44 -3.63 10.13
CA GLN A 435 -14.34 -3.31 8.71
C GLN A 435 -14.29 -1.79 8.47
N PRO A 436 -13.56 -1.33 7.43
CA PRO A 436 -12.54 -2.09 6.69
C PRO A 436 -11.26 -2.28 7.54
N ARG A 437 -10.73 -3.51 7.57
CA ARG A 437 -9.55 -3.88 8.39
C ARG A 437 -8.21 -3.55 7.73
N PHE A 438 -8.19 -3.39 6.41
CA PHE A 438 -7.03 -3.03 5.59
C PHE A 438 -7.50 -2.34 4.29
N ALA A 439 -6.55 -1.81 3.52
CA ALA A 439 -6.86 -1.15 2.24
C ALA A 439 -7.51 -2.14 1.27
N GLY A 440 -8.68 -1.78 0.72
CA GLY A 440 -9.46 -2.65 -0.17
C GLY A 440 -10.30 -3.73 0.53
N ASP A 441 -10.33 -3.80 1.87
CA ASP A 441 -11.26 -4.67 2.59
C ASP A 441 -12.72 -4.24 2.35
N ALA A 442 -13.65 -5.18 2.56
CA ALA A 442 -15.08 -4.93 2.50
C ALA A 442 -15.52 -3.87 3.53
N LEU A 443 -16.64 -3.22 3.25
CA LEU A 443 -17.29 -2.29 4.17
C LEU A 443 -18.46 -2.98 4.87
N PRO A 444 -18.86 -2.53 6.07
CA PRO A 444 -20.04 -3.06 6.75
C PRO A 444 -21.27 -3.01 5.83
N ASP A 445 -22.09 -4.05 5.86
CA ASP A 445 -23.21 -4.20 4.92
C ASP A 445 -24.42 -3.38 5.36
N SER A 446 -24.80 -3.47 6.64
CA SER A 446 -25.97 -2.77 7.20
C SER A 446 -25.62 -1.41 7.80
N LEU A 447 -26.62 -0.52 7.90
CA LEU A 447 -26.43 0.78 8.56
C LEU A 447 -26.14 0.63 10.05
N VAL A 448 -26.69 -0.40 10.72
CA VAL A 448 -26.36 -0.73 12.13
C VAL A 448 -24.87 -1.03 12.26
N ALA A 449 -24.32 -1.86 11.37
CA ALA A 449 -22.90 -2.19 11.36
C ALA A 449 -22.02 -0.99 10.99
N CYS A 450 -22.44 -0.15 10.03
CA CYS A 450 -21.78 1.12 9.73
C CYS A 450 -21.68 2.02 10.98
N SER A 451 -22.76 2.14 11.75
CA SER A 451 -22.78 2.96 12.97
C SER A 451 -21.72 2.53 13.98
N VAL A 452 -21.65 1.22 14.28
CA VAL A 452 -20.66 0.68 15.24
C VAL A 452 -19.23 0.81 14.70
N ALA A 453 -19.03 0.52 13.42
CA ALA A 453 -17.71 0.61 12.78
C ALA A 453 -17.17 2.05 12.73
N ILE A 454 -18.03 3.04 12.49
CA ILE A 454 -17.69 4.47 12.55
C ILE A 454 -17.42 4.88 13.99
N ALA A 455 -18.29 4.51 14.93
CA ALA A 455 -18.18 4.87 16.34
C ALA A 455 -16.85 4.39 16.96
N ASP A 456 -16.45 3.13 16.75
CA ASP A 456 -15.20 2.59 17.31
C ASP A 456 -13.94 3.31 16.78
N LYS A 457 -13.95 3.65 15.48
CA LYS A 457 -12.84 4.36 14.83
C LYS A 457 -12.78 5.82 15.27
N MET A 458 -13.92 6.50 15.35
CA MET A 458 -14.02 7.90 15.78
C MET A 458 -13.72 8.07 17.28
N ASP A 459 -14.15 7.14 18.14
CA ASP A 459 -13.73 7.08 19.55
C ASP A 459 -12.21 7.07 19.65
N THR A 460 -11.56 6.14 18.93
CA THR A 460 -10.10 6.03 18.95
C THR A 460 -9.41 7.27 18.41
N LEU A 461 -9.89 7.85 17.31
CA LEU A 461 -9.34 9.08 16.72
C LEU A 461 -9.42 10.26 17.70
N ALA A 462 -10.62 10.54 18.23
CA ALA A 462 -10.84 11.63 19.17
C ALA A 462 -10.04 11.43 20.47
N GLY A 463 -10.00 10.22 21.01
CA GLY A 463 -9.28 9.91 22.23
C GLY A 463 -7.77 10.10 22.08
N ILE A 464 -7.15 9.52 21.04
CA ILE A 464 -5.69 9.53 20.85
C ILE A 464 -5.18 10.92 20.46
N PHE A 465 -5.92 11.66 19.61
CA PHE A 465 -5.61 13.07 19.34
C PHE A 465 -5.85 13.97 20.55
N GLY A 466 -6.90 13.67 21.33
CA GLY A 466 -7.27 14.43 22.51
C GLY A 466 -6.23 14.35 23.65
N ILE A 467 -5.35 13.35 23.64
CA ILE A 467 -4.21 13.23 24.57
C ILE A 467 -2.85 13.56 23.92
N GLY A 468 -2.84 14.13 22.71
CA GLY A 468 -1.63 14.57 22.01
C GLY A 468 -0.75 13.45 21.45
N GLN A 469 -1.27 12.23 21.27
CA GLN A 469 -0.51 11.07 20.77
C GLN A 469 -0.66 10.88 19.26
N HIS A 470 -0.41 11.94 18.49
CA HIS A 470 -0.51 11.91 17.03
C HIS A 470 0.50 10.96 16.37
N PRO A 471 0.17 10.34 15.22
CA PRO A 471 1.12 9.54 14.44
C PRO A 471 2.33 10.39 14.00
N LYS A 472 3.55 9.84 14.09
CA LYS A 472 4.80 10.55 13.74
C LYS A 472 5.63 9.75 12.75
N GLY A 473 6.02 10.36 11.62
CA GLY A 473 6.74 9.68 10.54
C GLY A 473 5.99 8.41 10.11
N ASP A 474 6.67 7.28 9.97
CA ASP A 474 6.03 6.02 9.61
C ASP A 474 5.34 5.30 10.80
N LYS A 475 5.52 5.78 12.03
CA LYS A 475 4.96 5.15 13.23
C LYS A 475 3.50 5.56 13.44
N ASP A 476 2.63 4.56 13.47
CA ASP A 476 1.21 4.70 13.79
C ASP A 476 0.77 3.55 14.72
N PRO A 477 1.10 3.63 16.03
CA PRO A 477 0.90 2.51 16.97
C PRO A 477 -0.57 2.18 17.24
N PHE A 478 -1.48 3.13 17.01
CA PHE A 478 -2.94 2.94 17.18
C PHE A 478 -3.68 2.80 15.84
N ALA A 479 -2.96 2.65 14.73
CA ALA A 479 -3.52 2.53 13.38
C ALA A 479 -4.51 3.66 13.00
N LEU A 480 -4.24 4.89 13.44
CA LEU A 480 -5.12 6.05 13.23
C LEU A 480 -5.30 6.38 11.75
N ARG A 481 -4.26 6.21 10.91
CA ARG A 481 -4.36 6.43 9.46
C ARG A 481 -5.37 5.49 8.82
N ARG A 482 -5.34 4.23 9.27
CA ARG A 482 -6.26 3.19 8.81
C ARG A 482 -7.68 3.45 9.32
N ALA A 483 -7.83 3.83 10.59
CA ALA A 483 -9.11 4.21 11.17
C ALA A 483 -9.75 5.39 10.42
N ALA A 484 -8.99 6.46 10.18
CA ALA A 484 -9.44 7.62 9.43
C ALA A 484 -9.89 7.25 8.01
N LEU A 485 -9.07 6.51 7.25
CA LEU A 485 -9.43 6.06 5.91
C LEU A 485 -10.67 5.15 5.93
N GLY A 486 -10.79 4.27 6.93
CA GLY A 486 -11.96 3.41 7.09
C GLY A 486 -13.26 4.20 7.31
N VAL A 487 -13.25 5.22 8.16
CA VAL A 487 -14.42 6.10 8.35
C VAL A 487 -14.78 6.83 7.06
N LEU A 488 -13.78 7.42 6.38
CA LEU A 488 -14.00 8.14 5.12
C LEU A 488 -14.61 7.24 4.04
N ARG A 489 -14.08 6.02 3.87
CA ARG A 489 -14.60 5.03 2.93
C ARG A 489 -16.04 4.66 3.23
N ILE A 490 -16.36 4.35 4.50
CA ILE A 490 -17.74 4.03 4.90
C ILE A 490 -18.67 5.19 4.54
N ILE A 491 -18.32 6.43 4.89
CA ILE A 491 -19.18 7.59 4.63
C ILE A 491 -19.35 7.86 3.13
N VAL A 492 -18.27 7.83 2.35
CA VAL A 492 -18.30 8.13 0.91
C VAL A 492 -19.00 7.03 0.12
N GLU A 493 -18.57 5.77 0.27
CA GLU A 493 -19.06 4.66 -0.55
C GLU A 493 -20.51 4.30 -0.21
N LYS A 494 -20.93 4.45 1.05
CA LYS A 494 -22.33 4.28 1.48
C LYS A 494 -23.14 5.58 1.39
N LYS A 495 -22.54 6.69 0.95
CA LYS A 495 -23.17 8.01 0.78
C LYS A 495 -23.88 8.51 2.04
N LEU A 496 -23.26 8.33 3.19
CA LEU A 496 -23.83 8.70 4.48
C LEU A 496 -23.81 10.23 4.66
N PRO A 497 -24.87 10.85 5.21
CA PRO A 497 -24.99 12.30 5.36
C PRO A 497 -24.23 12.84 6.58
N LEU A 498 -23.01 12.36 6.82
CA LEU A 498 -22.21 12.70 8.00
C LEU A 498 -21.23 13.84 7.73
N ASP A 499 -21.06 14.70 8.74
CA ASP A 499 -20.08 15.77 8.75
C ASP A 499 -18.98 15.47 9.78
N LEU A 500 -17.71 15.57 9.37
CA LEU A 500 -16.56 15.21 10.20
C LEU A 500 -16.43 16.09 11.45
N VAL A 501 -16.84 17.35 11.40
CA VAL A 501 -16.78 18.25 12.57
C VAL A 501 -17.76 17.76 13.61
N THR A 502 -19.05 17.63 13.25
CA THR A 502 -20.09 17.20 14.20
C THR A 502 -19.84 15.79 14.76
N LEU A 503 -19.35 14.88 13.92
CA LEU A 503 -19.00 13.52 14.32
C LEU A 503 -17.83 13.50 15.32
N THR A 504 -16.83 14.36 15.10
CA THR A 504 -15.67 14.47 16.00
C THR A 504 -16.02 15.19 17.29
N GLU A 505 -16.87 16.23 17.24
CA GLU A 505 -17.40 16.93 18.40
C GLU A 505 -18.13 15.95 19.33
N GLU A 506 -19.01 15.12 18.78
CA GLU A 506 -19.74 14.12 19.59
C GLU A 506 -18.81 13.07 20.19
N ALA A 507 -17.86 12.55 19.41
CA ALA A 507 -16.86 11.61 19.91
C ALA A 507 -16.01 12.24 21.04
N ALA A 508 -15.57 13.49 20.89
CA ALA A 508 -14.81 14.21 21.91
C ALA A 508 -15.64 14.50 23.17
N ARG A 509 -16.92 14.87 23.01
CA ARG A 509 -17.86 15.14 24.11
C ARG A 509 -17.99 13.94 25.05
N LEU A 510 -18.03 12.72 24.50
CA LEU A 510 -18.15 11.48 25.26
C LEU A 510 -16.92 11.15 26.13
N TYR A 511 -15.77 11.77 25.89
CA TYR A 511 -14.61 11.67 26.76
C TYR A 511 -14.66 12.60 27.99
N GLY A 512 -15.58 13.57 28.01
CA GLY A 512 -15.69 14.56 29.07
C GLY A 512 -14.38 15.34 29.26
N GLN A 513 -13.87 15.40 30.49
CA GLN A 513 -12.66 16.16 30.83
C GLN A 513 -11.34 15.40 30.64
N LYS A 514 -11.38 14.19 30.05
CA LYS A 514 -10.17 13.36 29.86
C LYS A 514 -9.23 13.88 28.78
N LEU A 515 -9.74 14.66 27.82
CA LEU A 515 -8.94 15.18 26.71
C LEU A 515 -8.21 16.45 27.14
N THR A 516 -6.90 16.50 26.91
CA THR A 516 -6.05 17.64 27.26
C THR A 516 -5.83 18.60 26.09
N ASN A 517 -6.04 18.13 24.86
CA ASN A 517 -5.93 18.94 23.65
C ASN A 517 -7.25 19.70 23.37
N ALA A 518 -7.20 21.03 23.47
CA ALA A 518 -8.34 21.90 23.19
C ALA A 518 -8.74 21.96 21.70
N ASN A 519 -7.81 21.64 20.79
CA ASN A 519 -8.02 21.70 19.34
C ASN A 519 -8.30 20.32 18.73
N VAL A 520 -8.72 19.33 19.55
CA VAL A 520 -8.91 17.94 19.12
C VAL A 520 -9.80 17.81 17.88
N VAL A 521 -10.86 18.62 17.80
CA VAL A 521 -11.81 18.59 16.66
C VAL A 521 -11.11 18.98 15.37
N ASP A 522 -10.44 20.14 15.35
CA ASP A 522 -9.73 20.63 14.17
C ASP A 522 -8.58 19.68 13.78
N ASP A 523 -7.80 19.18 14.74
CA ASP A 523 -6.66 18.30 14.45
C ASP A 523 -7.10 16.98 13.81
N VAL A 524 -8.20 16.38 14.30
CA VAL A 524 -8.77 15.15 13.73
C VAL A 524 -9.34 15.41 12.34
N VAL A 525 -10.09 16.50 12.16
CA VAL A 525 -10.67 16.86 10.85
C VAL A 525 -9.57 17.10 9.82
N GLU A 526 -8.53 17.88 10.14
CA GLU A 526 -7.38 18.10 9.27
C GLU A 526 -6.65 16.80 8.93
N PHE A 527 -6.47 15.93 9.94
CA PHE A 527 -5.84 14.64 9.73
C PHE A 527 -6.63 13.75 8.76
N MET A 528 -7.96 13.72 8.90
CA MET A 528 -8.87 12.98 8.02
C MET A 528 -8.91 13.57 6.61
N LEU A 529 -9.07 14.89 6.46
CA LEU A 529 -9.03 15.55 5.15
C LEU A 529 -7.70 15.28 4.41
N GLY A 530 -6.59 15.27 5.15
CA GLY A 530 -5.28 14.92 4.60
C GLY A 530 -5.17 13.49 4.04
N ARG A 531 -6.10 12.57 4.38
CA ARG A 531 -6.12 11.20 3.84
C ARG A 531 -6.72 11.12 2.44
N PHE A 532 -7.62 12.04 2.08
CA PHE A 532 -8.20 12.07 0.73
C PHE A 532 -7.14 12.20 -0.36
N ARG A 533 -6.04 12.91 -0.08
CA ARG A 533 -4.95 13.06 -1.05
C ARG A 533 -4.38 11.72 -1.51
N ALA A 534 -3.99 10.86 -0.57
CA ALA A 534 -3.40 9.57 -0.93
C ALA A 534 -4.44 8.68 -1.63
N TRP A 535 -5.65 8.63 -1.08
CA TRP A 535 -6.72 7.78 -1.61
C TRP A 535 -7.11 8.13 -3.06
N TYR A 536 -7.48 9.38 -3.35
CA TYR A 536 -7.89 9.75 -4.71
C TYR A 536 -6.73 9.75 -5.71
N GLN A 537 -5.48 9.93 -5.23
CA GLN A 537 -4.31 9.81 -6.09
C GLN A 537 -4.07 8.35 -6.52
N GLU A 538 -4.34 7.39 -5.64
CA GLU A 538 -4.34 5.95 -5.98
C GLU A 538 -5.46 5.59 -6.97
N GLU A 539 -6.60 6.27 -6.91
CA GLU A 539 -7.70 6.14 -7.89
C GLU A 539 -7.42 6.84 -9.24
N GLY A 540 -6.27 7.51 -9.38
CA GLY A 540 -5.84 8.15 -10.62
C GLY A 540 -6.24 9.61 -10.78
N HIS A 541 -6.79 10.25 -9.75
CA HIS A 541 -7.04 11.69 -9.76
C HIS A 541 -5.74 12.47 -9.60
N SER A 542 -5.65 13.59 -10.30
CA SER A 542 -4.47 14.45 -10.27
C SER A 542 -4.34 15.21 -8.93
N VAL A 543 -3.11 15.46 -8.50
CA VAL A 543 -2.83 16.10 -7.21
C VAL A 543 -3.44 17.50 -7.10
N ASP A 544 -3.34 18.30 -8.16
CA ASP A 544 -3.92 19.65 -8.26
C ASP A 544 -5.45 19.67 -8.15
N THR A 545 -6.16 18.67 -8.69
CA THR A 545 -7.62 18.51 -8.53
C THR A 545 -7.99 18.31 -7.06
N ILE A 546 -7.28 17.41 -6.39
CA ILE A 546 -7.50 17.12 -4.97
C ILE A 546 -7.19 18.38 -4.14
N GLN A 547 -6.08 19.08 -4.42
CA GLN A 547 -5.73 20.31 -3.72
C GLN A 547 -6.75 21.43 -3.93
N ALA A 548 -7.30 21.58 -5.14
CA ALA A 548 -8.34 22.55 -5.45
C ALA A 548 -9.59 22.35 -4.57
N VAL A 549 -10.00 21.10 -4.36
CA VAL A 549 -11.14 20.77 -3.47
C VAL A 549 -10.76 20.93 -2.00
N LEU A 550 -9.58 20.44 -1.58
CA LEU A 550 -9.10 20.58 -0.20
C LEU A 550 -8.97 22.04 0.25
N ALA A 551 -8.64 22.96 -0.66
CA ALA A 551 -8.59 24.39 -0.38
C ALA A 551 -9.95 24.98 0.07
N ARG A 552 -11.07 24.29 -0.19
CA ARG A 552 -12.41 24.64 0.29
C ARG A 552 -12.77 23.98 1.62
N ARG A 553 -11.91 23.08 2.13
CA ARG A 553 -12.07 22.33 3.38
C ARG A 553 -13.48 21.71 3.53
N PRO A 554 -14.03 20.97 2.53
CA PRO A 554 -15.36 20.41 2.69
C PRO A 554 -15.32 19.26 3.71
N THR A 555 -16.03 19.45 4.82
CA THR A 555 -16.03 18.57 6.00
C THR A 555 -16.99 17.39 5.89
N LYS A 556 -17.84 17.36 4.87
CA LYS A 556 -18.70 16.23 4.54
C LYS A 556 -17.99 15.33 3.52
N PRO A 557 -17.61 14.08 3.86
CA PRO A 557 -16.86 13.22 2.96
C PRO A 557 -17.56 12.94 1.62
N ALA A 558 -18.88 12.69 1.65
CA ALA A 558 -19.66 12.47 0.42
C ALA A 558 -19.70 13.72 -0.48
N ASP A 559 -19.66 14.92 0.12
CA ASP A 559 -19.58 16.19 -0.61
C ASP A 559 -18.19 16.39 -1.23
N PHE A 560 -17.13 16.02 -0.51
CA PHE A 560 -15.76 16.02 -1.03
C PHE A 560 -15.64 15.13 -2.28
N ASP A 561 -16.20 13.91 -2.24
CA ASP A 561 -16.23 12.98 -3.38
C ASP A 561 -16.92 13.59 -4.61
N ALA A 562 -18.12 14.16 -4.40
CA ALA A 562 -18.87 14.80 -5.47
C ALA A 562 -18.09 15.96 -6.13
N ARG A 563 -17.38 16.77 -5.32
CA ARG A 563 -16.53 17.86 -5.81
C ARG A 563 -15.32 17.36 -6.59
N VAL A 564 -14.60 16.35 -6.10
CA VAL A 564 -13.42 15.78 -6.79
C VAL A 564 -13.81 15.21 -8.15
N LYS A 565 -14.92 14.45 -8.22
CA LYS A 565 -15.43 13.92 -9.49
C LYS A 565 -15.85 15.03 -10.44
N ALA A 566 -16.53 16.06 -9.95
CA ALA A 566 -16.93 17.21 -10.74
C ALA A 566 -15.74 17.99 -11.32
N VAL A 567 -14.72 18.28 -10.49
CA VAL A 567 -13.51 18.98 -10.96
C VAL A 567 -12.72 18.11 -11.95
N SER A 568 -12.64 16.81 -11.70
CA SER A 568 -11.98 15.87 -12.63
C SER A 568 -12.67 15.85 -13.99
N HIS A 569 -14.01 15.86 -14.02
CA HIS A 569 -14.77 15.99 -15.26
C HIS A 569 -14.54 17.35 -15.92
N PHE A 570 -14.62 18.45 -15.15
CA PHE A 570 -14.39 19.81 -15.67
C PHE A 570 -13.06 19.92 -16.40
N ARG A 571 -11.99 19.29 -15.90
CA ARG A 571 -10.68 19.28 -16.56
C ARG A 571 -10.66 18.66 -17.96
N THR A 572 -11.62 17.81 -18.27
CA THR A 572 -11.74 17.19 -19.61
C THR A 572 -12.36 18.14 -20.63
N LEU A 573 -12.96 19.25 -20.18
CA LEU A 573 -13.58 20.25 -21.05
C LEU A 573 -12.52 21.14 -21.72
N PRO A 574 -12.68 21.49 -23.01
CA PRO A 574 -11.74 22.38 -23.72
C PRO A 574 -11.55 23.75 -23.07
N GLU A 575 -12.55 24.23 -22.33
CA GLU A 575 -12.57 25.53 -21.69
C GLU A 575 -11.80 25.58 -20.37
N ALA A 576 -11.51 24.42 -19.77
CA ALA A 576 -11.04 24.32 -18.39
C ALA A 576 -9.70 25.01 -18.15
N ALA A 577 -8.73 24.81 -19.05
CA ALA A 577 -7.40 25.40 -18.93
C ALA A 577 -7.45 26.94 -18.98
N ALA A 578 -8.26 27.50 -19.89
CA ALA A 578 -8.44 28.94 -20.02
C ALA A 578 -9.11 29.52 -18.76
N LEU A 579 -10.17 28.88 -18.27
CA LEU A 579 -10.90 29.32 -17.08
C LEU A 579 -10.08 29.19 -15.79
N ALA A 580 -9.27 28.14 -15.64
CA ALA A 580 -8.34 27.99 -14.53
C ALA A 580 -7.28 29.10 -14.53
N ALA A 581 -6.68 29.38 -15.69
CA ALA A 581 -5.72 30.47 -15.86
C ALA A 581 -6.35 31.84 -15.55
N ALA A 582 -7.57 32.08 -16.02
CA ALA A 582 -8.32 33.31 -15.73
C ALA A 582 -8.62 33.43 -14.23
N ASN A 583 -9.07 32.37 -13.56
CA ASN A 583 -9.31 32.38 -12.11
C ASN A 583 -8.02 32.60 -11.31
N LYS A 584 -6.88 32.06 -11.76
CA LYS A 584 -5.57 32.33 -11.18
C LYS A 584 -5.18 33.80 -11.32
N ARG A 585 -5.44 34.41 -12.49
CA ARG A 585 -5.25 35.85 -12.69
C ARG A 585 -6.15 36.66 -11.75
N VAL A 586 -7.43 36.29 -11.62
CA VAL A 586 -8.37 36.92 -10.68
C VAL A 586 -7.86 36.83 -9.25
N SER A 587 -7.50 35.63 -8.78
CA SER A 587 -6.98 35.38 -7.42
C SER A 587 -5.76 36.27 -7.13
N ASN A 588 -4.82 36.35 -8.06
CA ASN A 588 -3.62 37.19 -7.93
C ASN A 588 -3.91 38.70 -7.91
N ILE A 589 -4.90 39.16 -8.70
CA ILE A 589 -5.32 40.57 -8.69
C ILE A 589 -5.95 40.91 -7.34
N LEU A 590 -6.88 40.08 -6.87
CA LEU A 590 -7.58 40.28 -5.60
C LEU A 590 -6.61 40.24 -4.41
N ALA A 591 -5.65 39.31 -4.40
CA ALA A 591 -4.65 39.21 -3.33
C ALA A 591 -3.70 40.41 -3.24
N LYS A 592 -3.52 41.17 -4.33
CA LYS A 592 -2.70 42.39 -4.36
C LYS A 592 -3.48 43.67 -4.05
N SER A 593 -4.82 43.60 -4.05
CA SER A 593 -5.67 44.74 -3.76
C SER A 593 -5.80 44.97 -2.26
N THR A 594 -5.71 46.22 -1.82
CA THR A 594 -6.02 46.64 -0.45
C THR A 594 -7.41 47.29 -0.33
N GLU A 595 -8.14 47.37 -1.44
CA GLU A 595 -9.45 48.00 -1.52
C GLU A 595 -10.52 47.18 -0.78
N VAL A 596 -11.45 47.88 -0.11
CA VAL A 596 -12.65 47.23 0.44
C VAL A 596 -13.66 47.05 -0.68
N LEU A 597 -13.97 45.78 -0.99
CA LEU A 597 -14.90 45.43 -2.06
C LEU A 597 -16.36 45.71 -1.65
N GLY A 598 -17.21 45.97 -2.63
CA GLY A 598 -18.64 46.12 -2.41
C GLY A 598 -19.36 44.77 -2.32
N ASP A 599 -20.58 44.78 -1.76
CA ASP A 599 -21.40 43.57 -1.66
C ASP A 599 -21.97 43.13 -3.02
N HIS A 600 -22.23 44.09 -3.92
CA HIS A 600 -22.86 43.88 -5.22
C HIS A 600 -22.17 44.67 -6.33
N VAL A 601 -22.25 44.16 -7.55
CA VAL A 601 -21.82 44.89 -8.75
C VAL A 601 -22.87 45.95 -9.08
N HIS A 602 -22.47 47.21 -9.13
CA HIS A 602 -23.34 48.32 -9.47
C HIS A 602 -23.41 48.52 -10.98
N ALA A 603 -24.58 48.25 -11.57
CA ALA A 603 -24.80 48.39 -13.01
C ALA A 603 -24.56 49.82 -13.53
N SER A 604 -24.84 50.84 -12.69
CA SER A 604 -24.66 52.26 -13.03
C SER A 604 -23.20 52.68 -13.22
N VAL A 605 -22.24 51.85 -12.78
CA VAL A 605 -20.80 52.15 -12.80
C VAL A 605 -20.08 51.37 -13.91
N LEU A 606 -20.75 50.40 -14.54
CA LEU A 606 -20.20 49.64 -15.67
C LEU A 606 -20.12 50.54 -16.92
N LYS A 607 -18.93 50.65 -17.52
CA LYS A 607 -18.65 51.52 -18.67
C LYS A 607 -18.50 50.73 -19.97
N GLU A 608 -17.69 49.65 -19.95
CA GLU A 608 -17.35 48.89 -21.15
C GLU A 608 -18.40 47.81 -21.49
N ALA A 609 -18.60 47.52 -22.77
CA ALA A 609 -19.54 46.48 -23.20
C ALA A 609 -19.17 45.09 -22.66
N ALA A 610 -17.87 44.78 -22.55
CA ALA A 610 -17.37 43.50 -22.06
C ALA A 610 -17.68 43.28 -20.56
N GLU A 611 -17.56 44.30 -19.71
CA GLU A 611 -17.90 44.18 -18.28
C GLU A 611 -19.41 44.09 -18.04
N ILE A 612 -20.22 44.77 -18.86
CA ILE A 612 -21.69 44.65 -18.84
C ILE A 612 -22.12 43.22 -19.22
N LYS A 613 -21.52 42.65 -20.29
CA LYS A 613 -21.81 41.28 -20.74
C LYS A 613 -21.45 40.26 -19.66
N LEU A 614 -20.26 40.37 -19.06
CA LEU A 614 -19.81 39.48 -17.99
C LEU A 614 -20.72 39.59 -16.75
N ALA A 615 -21.03 40.81 -16.30
CA ALA A 615 -21.91 41.03 -15.15
C ALA A 615 -23.31 40.43 -15.36
N THR A 616 -23.87 40.59 -16.57
CA THR A 616 -25.19 40.04 -16.91
C THR A 616 -25.18 38.51 -16.90
N HIS A 617 -24.17 37.88 -17.54
CA HIS A 617 -24.03 36.42 -17.54
C HIS A 617 -23.84 35.85 -16.14
N LEU A 618 -23.08 36.52 -15.27
CA LEU A 618 -22.86 36.07 -13.89
C LEU A 618 -24.15 36.05 -13.07
N VAL A 619 -25.02 37.05 -13.22
CA VAL A 619 -26.32 37.07 -12.52
C VAL A 619 -27.18 35.90 -12.98
N VAL A 620 -27.31 35.68 -14.30
CA VAL A 620 -28.10 34.58 -14.86
C VAL A 620 -27.56 33.22 -14.40
N LEU A 621 -26.24 33.02 -14.45
CA LEU A 621 -25.63 31.77 -14.02
C LEU A 621 -25.78 31.56 -12.52
N ARG A 622 -25.58 32.58 -11.68
CA ARG A 622 -25.78 32.44 -10.23
C ARG A 622 -27.17 31.87 -9.92
N ASP A 623 -28.21 32.46 -10.48
CA ASP A 623 -29.59 32.05 -10.22
C ASP A 623 -29.89 30.63 -10.77
N LYS A 624 -29.25 30.25 -11.89
CA LYS A 624 -29.34 28.89 -12.46
C LYS A 624 -28.59 27.84 -11.64
N LEU A 625 -27.45 28.21 -11.06
CA LEU A 625 -26.53 27.28 -10.39
C LEU A 625 -26.87 27.05 -8.92
N GLU A 626 -27.54 28.00 -8.26
CA GLU A 626 -27.96 27.88 -6.86
C GLU A 626 -28.65 26.54 -6.51
N PRO A 627 -29.66 26.06 -7.26
CA PRO A 627 -30.26 24.74 -6.99
C PRO A 627 -29.28 23.58 -7.21
N LEU A 628 -28.38 23.69 -8.19
CA LEU A 628 -27.40 22.63 -8.46
C LEU A 628 -26.37 22.52 -7.33
N PHE A 629 -25.93 23.65 -6.76
CA PHE A 629 -25.04 23.63 -5.59
C PHE A 629 -25.74 23.07 -4.36
N ALA A 630 -27.01 23.43 -4.13
CA ALA A 630 -27.79 22.90 -3.01
C ALA A 630 -27.99 21.38 -3.08
N GLU A 631 -28.13 20.83 -4.29
CA GLU A 631 -28.27 19.38 -4.53
C GLU A 631 -26.92 18.64 -4.65
N GLY A 632 -25.78 19.34 -4.56
CA GLY A 632 -24.46 18.73 -4.75
C GLY A 632 -24.15 18.30 -6.20
N ARG A 633 -24.89 18.82 -7.18
CA ARG A 633 -24.74 18.53 -8.62
C ARG A 633 -23.63 19.37 -9.24
N TYR A 634 -22.44 19.26 -8.66
CA TYR A 634 -21.28 20.09 -8.99
C TYR A 634 -20.77 19.91 -10.42
N GLN A 635 -20.93 18.71 -10.99
CA GLN A 635 -20.47 18.44 -12.37
C GLN A 635 -21.27 19.26 -13.38
N GLU A 636 -22.59 19.30 -13.23
CA GLU A 636 -23.47 20.11 -14.06
C GLU A 636 -23.19 21.61 -13.85
N ALA A 637 -22.99 22.00 -12.59
CA ALA A 637 -22.66 23.38 -12.26
C ALA A 637 -21.35 23.85 -12.92
N LEU A 638 -20.28 23.04 -12.86
CA LEU A 638 -19.00 23.37 -13.52
C LEU A 638 -19.10 23.35 -15.05
N SER A 639 -19.95 22.49 -15.62
CA SER A 639 -20.19 22.46 -17.08
C SER A 639 -20.89 23.73 -17.55
N GLU A 640 -21.85 24.23 -16.79
CA GLU A 640 -22.52 25.50 -17.06
C GLU A 640 -21.58 26.70 -16.87
N LEU A 641 -20.71 26.66 -15.85
CA LEU A 641 -19.66 27.66 -15.66
C LEU A 641 -18.62 27.66 -16.79
N ALA A 642 -18.46 26.57 -17.55
CA ALA A 642 -17.57 26.52 -18.71
C ALA A 642 -17.96 27.55 -19.79
N ALA A 643 -19.25 27.89 -19.88
CA ALA A 643 -19.75 28.92 -20.80
C ALA A 643 -19.23 30.34 -20.50
N LEU A 644 -18.61 30.57 -19.32
CA LEU A 644 -18.01 31.85 -18.97
C LEU A 644 -16.67 32.11 -19.65
N ARG A 645 -16.09 31.14 -20.37
CA ARG A 645 -14.79 31.32 -21.04
C ARG A 645 -14.74 32.57 -21.91
N GLU A 646 -15.61 32.65 -22.91
CA GLU A 646 -15.60 33.76 -23.87
C GLU A 646 -15.91 35.12 -23.21
N PRO A 647 -16.91 35.26 -22.31
CA PRO A 647 -17.11 36.50 -21.55
C PRO A 647 -15.91 36.92 -20.70
N VAL A 648 -15.20 35.98 -20.07
CA VAL A 648 -14.04 36.25 -19.21
C VAL A 648 -12.82 36.67 -20.03
N ASP A 649 -12.56 36.00 -21.14
CA ASP A 649 -11.46 36.35 -22.06
C ASP A 649 -11.67 37.78 -22.60
N ASN A 650 -12.87 38.09 -23.12
CA ASN A 650 -13.22 39.41 -23.61
C ASN A 650 -13.08 40.51 -22.54
N PHE A 651 -13.49 40.21 -21.30
CA PHE A 651 -13.32 41.15 -20.19
C PHE A 651 -11.83 41.47 -19.98
N PHE A 652 -10.97 40.47 -19.96
CA PHE A 652 -9.54 40.67 -19.72
C PHE A 652 -8.77 41.30 -20.88
N GLU A 653 -9.27 41.16 -22.10
CA GLU A 653 -8.71 41.83 -23.30
C GLU A 653 -9.14 43.30 -23.40
N GLN A 654 -10.38 43.62 -23.04
CA GLN A 654 -10.98 44.93 -23.31
C GLN A 654 -11.09 45.83 -22.08
N VAL A 655 -11.03 45.28 -20.86
CA VAL A 655 -11.29 46.01 -19.61
C VAL A 655 -10.03 46.11 -18.75
N MET A 656 -9.59 47.34 -18.49
CA MET A 656 -8.51 47.61 -17.54
C MET A 656 -9.05 47.55 -16.11
N VAL A 657 -8.72 46.49 -15.36
CA VAL A 657 -9.24 46.26 -14.00
C VAL A 657 -8.81 47.37 -13.02
N MET A 658 -7.53 47.78 -13.07
CA MET A 658 -6.97 48.84 -12.22
C MET A 658 -7.24 50.21 -12.84
N ALA A 659 -8.51 50.61 -12.90
CA ALA A 659 -8.92 51.91 -13.43
C ALA A 659 -8.48 53.06 -12.50
N ASP A 660 -8.25 54.26 -13.08
CA ASP A 660 -7.92 55.47 -12.32
C ASP A 660 -9.09 55.92 -11.42
N ASP A 661 -10.31 55.79 -11.94
CA ASP A 661 -11.56 56.04 -11.22
C ASP A 661 -11.78 54.95 -10.15
N GLU A 662 -11.74 55.37 -8.89
CA GLU A 662 -11.87 54.50 -7.72
C GLU A 662 -13.18 53.71 -7.71
N GLN A 663 -14.32 54.33 -8.05
CA GLN A 663 -15.61 53.66 -8.05
C GLN A 663 -15.66 52.56 -9.12
N VAL A 664 -15.10 52.83 -10.30
CA VAL A 664 -15.00 51.84 -11.38
C VAL A 664 -14.05 50.70 -11.01
N ARG A 665 -12.89 51.02 -10.42
CA ARG A 665 -11.92 50.03 -9.97
C ARG A 665 -12.52 49.07 -8.93
N ILE A 666 -13.17 49.60 -7.89
CA ILE A 666 -13.83 48.78 -6.85
C ILE A 666 -14.94 47.92 -7.46
N ASN A 667 -15.74 48.45 -8.39
CA ASN A 667 -16.81 47.70 -9.04
C ASN A 667 -16.28 46.54 -9.89
N ARG A 668 -15.18 46.76 -10.64
CA ARG A 668 -14.50 45.72 -11.44
C ARG A 668 -13.88 44.65 -10.56
N LEU A 669 -13.23 45.02 -9.46
CA LEU A 669 -12.71 44.05 -8.48
C LEU A 669 -13.83 43.24 -7.82
N THR A 670 -14.96 43.90 -7.52
CA THR A 670 -16.16 43.23 -6.99
C THR A 670 -16.72 42.22 -8.00
N LEU A 671 -16.80 42.58 -9.29
CA LEU A 671 -17.21 41.68 -10.37
C LEU A 671 -16.32 40.44 -10.46
N LEU A 672 -15.00 40.62 -10.39
CA LEU A 672 -14.04 39.52 -10.39
C LEU A 672 -14.15 38.65 -9.13
N SER A 673 -14.43 39.24 -7.96
CA SER A 673 -14.71 38.47 -6.74
C SER A 673 -15.94 37.59 -6.93
N LYS A 674 -17.05 38.13 -7.44
CA LYS A 674 -18.29 37.35 -7.66
C LYS A 674 -18.10 36.23 -8.68
N LEU A 675 -17.31 36.46 -9.74
CA LEU A 675 -16.90 35.41 -10.67
C LEU A 675 -16.17 34.26 -9.93
N ARG A 676 -15.16 34.61 -9.14
CA ARG A 676 -14.36 33.63 -8.38
C ARG A 676 -15.23 32.87 -7.38
N ASP A 677 -16.14 33.56 -6.70
CA ASP A 677 -17.02 32.98 -5.68
C ASP A 677 -17.87 31.82 -6.23
N LEU A 678 -18.35 31.91 -7.48
CA LEU A 678 -19.10 30.83 -8.13
C LEU A 678 -18.27 29.54 -8.28
N PHE A 679 -17.00 29.66 -8.66
CA PHE A 679 -16.12 28.48 -8.74
C PHE A 679 -15.75 27.96 -7.34
N LEU A 680 -15.53 28.86 -6.38
CA LEU A 680 -15.23 28.50 -4.99
C LEU A 680 -16.39 27.77 -4.28
N GLN A 681 -17.62 27.82 -4.81
CA GLN A 681 -18.71 26.95 -4.38
C GLN A 681 -18.43 25.47 -4.64
N VAL A 682 -17.49 25.13 -5.54
CA VAL A 682 -17.06 23.76 -5.85
C VAL A 682 -15.61 23.51 -5.43
N ALA A 683 -14.66 24.30 -5.93
CA ALA A 683 -13.23 24.13 -5.71
C ALA A 683 -12.46 25.42 -5.99
N ASP A 684 -11.26 25.57 -5.43
CA ASP A 684 -10.34 26.62 -5.88
C ASP A 684 -9.66 26.20 -7.19
N ILE A 685 -10.34 26.44 -8.32
CA ILE A 685 -9.83 26.07 -9.64
C ILE A 685 -8.57 26.84 -10.07
N SER A 686 -8.17 27.88 -9.32
CA SER A 686 -6.90 28.58 -9.58
C SER A 686 -5.66 27.72 -9.25
N VAL A 687 -5.86 26.61 -8.53
CA VAL A 687 -4.83 25.63 -8.16
C VAL A 687 -4.60 24.59 -9.27
N LEU A 688 -5.52 24.47 -10.24
CA LEU A 688 -5.38 23.58 -11.39
C LEU A 688 -4.24 24.07 -12.30
N GLN A 689 -3.34 23.16 -12.69
CA GLN A 689 -2.19 23.45 -13.56
C GLN A 689 -2.37 22.89 -14.96
#